data_AF-A0A8T1YND2-F1
#
_entry.id   AF-A0A8T1YND2-F1
#
_cell.length_a   1.000
_cell.length_b   1.000
_cell.length_c   1.000
_cell.angle_alpha   90.00
_cell.angle_beta   90.00
_cell.angle_gamma   90.00
#
_symmetry.space_group_name_H-M   'P 1'
#
loop_
_entity.id
_entity.type
_entity.pdbx_description
1 polymer ?
#
loop_
_entity_poly.entity_id
_entity_poly.type
_entity_poly.pdbx_seq_one_letter_code
_entity_poly.pdbx_strand_id
1 'polypeptide(L)'
;MLSMSHILIPESDRRYSRQTDVGVTHFRSGMSQEEDLKIPNLYRYIQPWESEFIDSQRVWAEYALKRQEAQAQNRRLTLEDLEDSWDRGIPRINTLFQKDRHTLAYDKGWRVRTDFKQYQVLRQNSFWWTHQRHDGKLWNLNNYRTDVIQALGGVESILEHTLFKGTYFPTWEGLFWEKASGFEESMKYKKLTNAQRSCLNQIPNRRFTLWWSPTINRANVYVGFQVQLDLTGIFMHGKIPTLKISLIQIFRAHMWQMIHESVVMDLCQVLDQHVDGMGIDIVQKETIHPRKSYKMNSSCADILMFGASKWPMSKPSLVTDSNDMFDQKASKKYWIDVQLRWGDYDSHDIERYTRAKFMDYTTDNMSIYPSPTGVIIGIDLAYNVYSAFGNWFPGSKSLIAKAMNKIMKSNPTLYGLRERIRKGLQLYSSEPTEPNLSSQNYGEIFSNQIIWFIDDTNVYRVTMHKTFEGNLTTKPINGAAFIFNPRTGQLFLKVMHTSVWAGQKRLGQLAKWKTAEEVAALVRSFPVEEQPKQVIVTRKGMLDPIQTTMKDFPNIVIKGSELQLPFQACLKIEKFGDLILKATEPQMNLFNIYDDWLTSISSYTAFSRLILILRALHVNNEKAKMLLKPDKSVVTETHHIWPSLTNDQWMKVEVSLKDLILFDYAKKNNVNISALTQSEIRDIILGAEITPPSQQRQQIAEINKQAKEVRQLSAVTTRTTNVHGDELIVTTISPYEQSAFGSKTDWRVRAISATNLHLRVNHIYVNSYDVNETGYTYIMPKNILKRFIRIADLRTQIAGYMYGISPLDNPQVKEIRCVVMVPQRGSHQQVHLPSSLPEHDFLKDFEPLGWMHTQPNELPQLSPQDVTSHARFLENNKQWDREKCIILTCSFTPGSCSLTSYKLTETGYEWGRLNKDSGSNPQGYLPTHYDKVQMLLSDRFLGFYMVPDNGPWNYNFMGVKHTESMKYSVKLGNPKEYYDNEHRPTHYLEFSNMEEDRDFSERDREDCYA
;
A
#
# COMPACT_ATOMS: atom_id res chain seq x y z
N MET A 1 25.75 15.12 -23.84
CA MET A 1 25.77 16.38 -24.62
C MET A 1 26.27 16.07 -26.02
N LEU A 2 25.92 16.87 -27.03
CA LEU A 2 26.54 16.79 -28.36
C LEU A 2 27.57 17.93 -28.44
N SER A 3 28.79 17.62 -28.88
CA SER A 3 29.87 18.61 -28.99
C SER A 3 30.00 19.13 -30.42
N MET A 4 30.12 20.45 -30.54
CA MET A 4 30.56 21.12 -31.78
C MET A 4 31.94 21.79 -31.59
N SER A 5 32.57 21.58 -30.43
CA SER A 5 33.83 22.18 -30.03
C SER A 5 34.95 21.15 -30.02
N HIS A 6 36.20 21.61 -30.19
CA HIS A 6 37.39 20.78 -30.06
C HIS A 6 37.77 20.63 -28.59
N ILE A 7 37.35 19.52 -27.98
CA ILE A 7 37.63 19.21 -26.57
C ILE A 7 38.66 18.08 -26.53
N LEU A 8 39.79 18.33 -25.86
CA LEU A 8 40.84 17.34 -25.61
C LEU A 8 40.45 16.42 -24.45
N ILE A 9 40.82 15.15 -24.54
CA ILE A 9 40.62 14.16 -23.48
C ILE A 9 41.97 13.95 -22.76
N PRO A 10 42.09 14.34 -21.47
CA PRO A 10 43.32 14.18 -20.73
C PRO A 10 43.73 12.71 -20.59
N GLU A 11 45.04 12.45 -20.65
CA GLU A 11 45.58 11.09 -20.50
C GLU A 11 45.30 10.46 -19.12
N SER A 12 45.16 11.27 -18.08
CA SER A 12 44.85 10.82 -16.71
C SER A 12 43.48 10.16 -16.61
N ASP A 13 42.54 10.56 -17.47
CA ASP A 13 41.14 10.13 -17.47
C ASP A 13 40.91 8.86 -18.33
N ARG A 14 41.99 8.16 -18.70
CA ARG A 14 41.96 6.91 -19.51
C ARG A 14 42.44 5.67 -18.76
N ARG A 15 42.56 5.78 -17.43
CA ARG A 15 42.98 4.69 -16.55
C ARG A 15 41.77 3.95 -16.02
N TYR A 16 41.86 2.62 -15.95
CA TYR A 16 40.86 1.77 -15.30
C TYR A 16 41.49 0.52 -14.70
N SER A 17 40.79 -0.13 -13.77
CA SER A 17 41.24 -1.33 -13.08
C SER A 17 40.19 -2.45 -13.13
N ARG A 18 40.57 -3.70 -12.87
CA ARG A 18 39.63 -4.82 -12.73
C ARG A 18 40.07 -5.76 -11.61
N GLN A 19 39.15 -6.07 -10.70
CA GLN A 19 39.35 -7.14 -9.71
C GLN A 19 39.06 -8.48 -10.38
N THR A 20 39.98 -9.43 -10.22
CA THR A 20 39.82 -10.84 -10.59
C THR A 20 39.91 -11.73 -9.34
N ASP A 21 39.60 -13.02 -9.46
CA ASP A 21 39.77 -13.98 -8.36
C ASP A 21 41.27 -14.16 -7.97
N VAL A 22 42.19 -13.74 -8.83
CA VAL A 22 43.66 -13.83 -8.65
C VAL A 22 44.27 -12.53 -8.10
N GLY A 23 43.65 -11.36 -8.36
CA GLY A 23 44.16 -10.05 -7.90
C GLY A 23 43.59 -8.85 -8.67
N VAL A 24 44.11 -7.65 -8.39
CA VAL A 24 43.75 -6.40 -9.09
C VAL A 24 44.65 -6.21 -10.32
N THR A 25 44.06 -5.97 -11.49
CA THR A 25 44.80 -5.62 -12.72
C THR A 25 44.52 -4.17 -13.11
N HIS A 26 45.54 -3.46 -13.60
CA HIS A 26 45.46 -2.05 -14.02
C HIS A 26 45.69 -1.91 -15.52
N PHE A 27 44.89 -1.05 -16.16
CA PHE A 27 44.89 -0.83 -17.60
C PHE A 27 44.96 0.66 -17.93
N ARG A 28 45.51 0.96 -19.11
CA ARG A 28 45.52 2.30 -19.72
C ARG A 28 45.03 2.17 -21.16
N SER A 29 43.92 2.82 -21.48
CA SER A 29 43.38 2.81 -22.84
C SER A 29 44.31 3.61 -23.79
N GLY A 30 44.66 3.05 -24.94
CA GLY A 30 45.36 3.75 -26.04
C GLY A 30 46.88 3.85 -25.96
N MET A 31 47.58 2.84 -25.43
CA MET A 31 49.06 2.80 -25.41
C MET A 31 49.74 2.80 -26.80
N SER A 32 48.97 2.82 -27.89
CA SER A 32 49.43 2.74 -29.29
C SER A 32 49.04 3.94 -30.18
N GLN A 33 48.48 5.03 -29.64
CA GLN A 33 48.11 6.22 -30.43
C GLN A 33 49.00 7.42 -30.04
N GLU A 34 49.72 7.99 -31.00
CA GLU A 34 50.65 9.13 -30.84
C GLU A 34 49.96 10.51 -30.86
N GLU A 35 48.68 10.61 -31.24
CA GLU A 35 47.95 11.89 -31.33
C GLU A 35 46.97 12.12 -30.16
N ASP A 36 46.83 13.39 -29.76
CA ASP A 36 45.84 13.88 -28.78
C ASP A 36 44.41 13.53 -29.21
N LEU A 37 43.77 12.62 -28.46
CA LEU A 37 42.37 12.25 -28.68
C LEU A 37 41.41 13.40 -28.34
N LYS A 38 40.50 13.67 -29.28
CA LYS A 38 39.50 14.73 -29.20
C LYS A 38 38.09 14.14 -29.23
N ILE A 39 37.16 14.80 -28.54
CA ILE A 39 35.73 14.47 -28.65
C ILE A 39 35.29 14.68 -30.11
N PRO A 40 34.59 13.71 -30.73
CA PRO A 40 34.04 13.85 -32.07
C PRO A 40 33.18 15.10 -32.23
N ASN A 41 33.36 15.80 -33.35
CA ASN A 41 32.58 17.01 -33.67
C ASN A 41 31.31 16.62 -34.45
N LEU A 42 30.15 17.11 -33.98
CA LEU A 42 28.84 16.85 -34.58
C LEU A 42 28.79 17.16 -36.08
N TYR A 43 29.53 18.19 -36.55
CA TYR A 43 29.54 18.60 -37.95
C TYR A 43 29.92 17.46 -38.92
N ARG A 44 30.77 16.52 -38.49
CA ARG A 44 31.20 15.38 -39.32
C ARG A 44 30.11 14.33 -39.55
N TYR A 45 29.04 14.36 -38.75
CA TYR A 45 27.97 13.35 -38.76
C TYR A 45 26.68 13.84 -39.42
N ILE A 46 26.70 15.07 -39.95
CA ILE A 46 25.61 15.63 -40.73
C ILE A 46 26.11 15.75 -42.16
N GLN A 47 25.43 15.09 -43.09
CA GLN A 47 25.78 15.16 -44.51
C GLN A 47 25.50 16.58 -45.04
N PRO A 48 26.43 17.17 -45.82
CA PRO A 48 26.18 18.45 -46.47
C PRO A 48 24.99 18.38 -47.42
N TRP A 49 24.23 19.48 -47.51
CA TRP A 49 23.07 19.58 -48.41
C TRP A 49 23.39 19.26 -49.86
N GLU A 50 24.54 19.72 -50.35
CA GLU A 50 24.99 19.46 -51.73
C GLU A 50 25.06 17.95 -52.01
N SER A 51 25.69 17.19 -51.10
CA SER A 51 25.79 15.74 -51.23
C SER A 51 24.44 15.05 -51.13
N GLU A 52 23.53 15.54 -50.27
CA GLU A 52 22.16 15.04 -50.16
C GLU A 52 21.34 15.27 -51.44
N PHE A 53 21.48 16.44 -52.08
CA PHE A 53 20.77 16.75 -53.32
C PHE A 53 21.27 15.92 -54.50
N ILE A 54 22.58 15.77 -54.64
CA ILE A 54 23.20 14.92 -55.67
C ILE A 54 22.76 13.45 -55.48
N ASP A 55 22.83 12.94 -54.24
CA ASP A 55 22.43 11.57 -53.94
C ASP A 55 20.91 11.36 -54.14
N SER A 56 20.09 12.36 -53.81
CA SER A 56 18.65 12.31 -54.04
C SER A 56 18.28 12.21 -55.52
N GLN A 57 18.90 12.99 -56.39
CA GLN A 57 18.67 12.91 -57.84
C GLN A 57 18.99 11.52 -58.36
N ARG A 58 20.12 10.95 -57.93
CA ARG A 58 20.55 9.60 -58.30
C ARG A 58 19.57 8.53 -57.82
N VAL A 59 19.25 8.52 -56.52
CA VAL A 59 18.38 7.51 -55.89
C VAL A 59 16.97 7.54 -56.47
N TRP A 60 16.40 8.72 -56.72
CA TRP A 60 15.06 8.83 -57.32
C TRP A 60 15.05 8.46 -58.81
N ALA A 61 16.14 8.69 -59.55
CA ALA A 61 16.27 8.22 -60.92
C ALA A 61 16.39 6.68 -60.97
N GLU A 62 17.21 6.08 -60.11
CA GLU A 62 17.33 4.63 -59.96
C GLU A 62 15.99 3.98 -59.54
N TYR A 63 15.26 4.59 -58.61
CA TYR A 63 13.92 4.15 -58.23
C TYR A 63 12.95 4.16 -59.43
N ALA A 64 12.99 5.20 -60.25
CA ALA A 64 12.13 5.31 -61.43
C ALA A 64 12.43 4.19 -62.45
N LEU A 65 13.72 3.88 -62.68
CA LEU A 65 14.16 2.78 -63.53
C LEU A 65 13.74 1.41 -62.95
N LYS A 66 14.07 1.13 -61.68
CA LYS A 66 13.66 -0.11 -60.98
C LYS A 66 12.14 -0.31 -61.00
N ARG A 67 11.36 0.77 -60.90
CA ARG A 67 9.90 0.73 -61.00
C ARG A 67 9.44 0.38 -62.42
N GLN A 68 10.05 0.94 -63.46
CA GLN A 68 9.74 0.61 -64.85
C GLN A 68 10.09 -0.84 -65.17
N GLU A 69 11.25 -1.33 -64.72
CA GLU A 69 11.66 -2.73 -64.87
C GLU A 69 10.68 -3.69 -64.17
N ALA A 70 10.28 -3.36 -62.94
CA ALA A 70 9.28 -4.14 -62.22
C ALA A 70 7.94 -4.20 -62.96
N GLN A 71 7.48 -3.06 -63.50
CA GLN A 71 6.26 -2.99 -64.32
C GLN A 71 6.39 -3.79 -65.63
N ALA A 72 7.53 -3.72 -66.31
CA ALA A 72 7.80 -4.49 -67.54
C ALA A 72 7.80 -6.01 -67.27
N GLN A 73 8.22 -6.42 -66.08
CA GLN A 73 8.20 -7.81 -65.60
C GLN A 73 6.88 -8.21 -64.92
N ASN A 74 5.85 -7.35 -64.91
CA ASN A 74 4.58 -7.55 -64.18
C ASN A 74 4.76 -7.89 -62.69
N ARG A 75 5.87 -7.46 -62.08
CA ARG A 75 6.14 -7.61 -60.64
C ARG A 75 5.91 -6.30 -59.91
N ARG A 76 5.55 -6.40 -58.62
CA ARG A 76 5.49 -5.24 -57.73
C ARG A 76 6.86 -5.03 -57.09
N LEU A 77 7.33 -3.78 -57.09
CA LEU A 77 8.57 -3.41 -56.39
C LEU A 77 8.41 -3.65 -54.88
N THR A 78 9.33 -4.41 -54.31
CA THR A 78 9.35 -4.79 -52.90
C THR A 78 10.36 -3.96 -52.11
N LEU A 79 10.41 -4.18 -50.79
CA LEU A 79 11.38 -3.54 -49.91
C LEU A 79 12.82 -3.92 -50.27
N GLU A 80 13.04 -5.19 -50.59
CA GLU A 80 14.36 -5.79 -50.85
C GLU A 80 15.03 -5.15 -52.07
N ASP A 81 14.24 -4.72 -53.07
CA ASP A 81 14.74 -4.05 -54.27
C ASP A 81 15.38 -2.66 -53.99
N LEU A 82 15.12 -2.08 -52.81
CA LEU A 82 15.48 -0.70 -52.44
C LEU A 82 16.23 -0.61 -51.09
N GLU A 83 16.74 -1.73 -50.57
CA GLU A 83 17.46 -1.75 -49.29
C GLU A 83 18.75 -0.93 -49.33
N ASP A 84 19.45 -0.95 -50.47
CA ASP A 84 20.66 -0.18 -50.77
C ASP A 84 20.51 1.35 -50.62
N SER A 85 19.29 1.83 -50.83
CA SER A 85 18.94 3.24 -50.90
C SER A 85 17.97 3.68 -49.80
N TRP A 86 17.63 2.79 -48.88
CA TRP A 86 16.51 2.91 -47.93
C TRP A 86 16.45 4.24 -47.15
N ASP A 87 17.58 4.70 -46.63
CA ASP A 87 17.68 5.93 -45.83
C ASP A 87 18.20 7.14 -46.65
N ARG A 88 18.14 7.08 -47.98
CA ARG A 88 18.63 8.11 -48.89
C ARG A 88 17.50 8.84 -49.63
N GLY A 89 17.87 9.99 -50.21
CA GLY A 89 17.00 10.83 -51.02
C GLY A 89 16.13 11.81 -50.24
N ILE A 90 15.65 12.85 -50.92
CA ILE A 90 14.76 13.88 -50.39
C ILE A 90 13.58 14.03 -51.35
N PRO A 91 12.37 13.56 -50.98
CA PRO A 91 12.05 12.87 -49.72
C PRO A 91 12.74 11.50 -49.61
N ARG A 92 12.92 10.98 -48.39
CA ARG A 92 13.55 9.68 -48.15
C ARG A 92 12.77 8.55 -48.82
N ILE A 93 13.46 7.61 -49.47
CA ILE A 93 12.79 6.54 -50.23
C ILE A 93 11.94 5.64 -49.33
N ASN A 94 12.35 5.41 -48.08
CA ASN A 94 11.57 4.66 -47.09
C ASN A 94 10.17 5.22 -46.80
N THR A 95 9.89 6.50 -47.12
CA THR A 95 8.56 7.09 -46.97
C THR A 95 7.51 6.41 -47.85
N LEU A 96 7.92 5.77 -48.95
CA LEU A 96 7.04 5.03 -49.86
C LEU A 96 6.38 3.80 -49.21
N PHE A 97 6.97 3.28 -48.13
CA PHE A 97 6.56 2.05 -47.46
C PHE A 97 6.01 2.28 -46.04
N GLN A 98 5.71 3.54 -45.69
CA GLN A 98 5.07 3.85 -44.42
C GLN A 98 3.62 3.35 -44.38
N LYS A 99 3.18 2.90 -43.20
CA LYS A 99 1.79 2.43 -42.97
C LYS A 99 0.75 3.50 -43.31
N ASP A 100 1.03 4.76 -42.97
CA ASP A 100 0.09 5.87 -43.08
C ASP A 100 0.14 6.61 -44.43
N ARG A 101 0.90 6.11 -45.41
CA ARG A 101 1.13 6.79 -46.70
C ARG A 101 -0.18 7.20 -47.40
N HIS A 102 -1.19 6.35 -47.36
CA HIS A 102 -2.49 6.62 -47.99
C HIS A 102 -3.22 7.80 -47.34
N THR A 103 -3.10 7.96 -46.02
CA THR A 103 -3.69 9.09 -45.29
C THR A 103 -2.88 10.37 -45.52
N LEU A 104 -1.56 10.27 -45.51
CA LEU A 104 -0.65 11.41 -45.71
C LEU A 104 -0.78 12.03 -47.12
N ALA A 105 -1.28 11.28 -48.10
CA ALA A 105 -1.61 11.81 -49.42
C ALA A 105 -2.60 12.99 -49.36
N TYR A 106 -3.46 13.06 -48.35
CA TYR A 106 -4.44 14.14 -48.17
C TYR A 106 -3.93 15.31 -47.32
N ASP A 107 -2.80 15.15 -46.63
CA ASP A 107 -2.22 16.16 -45.74
C ASP A 107 -1.47 17.26 -46.53
N LYS A 108 -2.20 18.12 -47.25
CA LYS A 108 -1.63 19.21 -48.08
C LYS A 108 -1.34 20.47 -47.28
N GLY A 109 -0.33 21.26 -47.65
CA GLY A 109 0.01 22.51 -46.96
C GLY A 109 0.64 22.33 -45.58
N TRP A 110 1.16 21.13 -45.28
CA TRP A 110 1.71 20.78 -43.98
C TRP A 110 2.93 21.65 -43.59
N ARG A 111 3.78 22.06 -44.55
CA ARG A 111 4.96 22.91 -44.28
C ARG A 111 4.57 24.30 -43.76
N VAL A 112 3.60 24.95 -44.40
CA VAL A 112 3.11 26.26 -43.94
C VAL A 112 2.41 26.13 -42.60
N ARG A 113 1.65 25.04 -42.40
CA ARG A 113 1.05 24.75 -41.08
C ARG A 113 2.10 24.60 -39.97
N THR A 114 3.21 23.91 -40.22
CA THR A 114 4.26 23.74 -39.20
C THR A 114 5.00 25.03 -38.91
N ASP A 115 5.25 25.87 -39.91
CA ASP A 115 5.83 27.21 -39.73
C ASP A 115 4.90 28.12 -38.91
N PHE A 116 3.60 28.13 -39.24
CA PHE A 116 2.61 28.98 -38.56
C PHE A 116 2.32 28.56 -37.12
N LYS A 117 2.80 27.39 -36.67
CA LYS A 117 2.70 26.99 -35.26
C LYS A 117 3.40 27.96 -34.32
N GLN A 118 4.39 28.73 -34.78
CA GLN A 118 5.03 29.76 -33.95
C GLN A 118 4.06 30.82 -33.41
N TYR A 119 2.97 31.09 -34.13
CA TYR A 119 1.94 32.05 -33.72
C TYR A 119 0.83 31.41 -32.86
N GLN A 120 0.77 30.07 -32.79
CA GLN A 120 -0.27 29.33 -32.08
C GLN A 120 0.24 28.66 -30.80
N VAL A 121 1.53 28.29 -30.77
CA VAL A 121 2.14 27.47 -29.72
C VAL A 121 3.35 28.20 -29.16
N LEU A 122 3.31 28.52 -27.86
CA LEU A 122 4.39 29.23 -27.17
C LEU A 122 5.72 28.46 -27.18
N ARG A 123 5.66 27.12 -27.19
CA ARG A 123 6.85 26.27 -27.28
C ARG A 123 7.36 26.26 -28.72
N GLN A 124 8.51 26.88 -28.94
CA GLN A 124 9.17 26.92 -30.23
C GLN A 124 9.59 25.52 -30.70
N ASN A 125 9.29 25.20 -31.96
CA ASN A 125 9.77 24.00 -32.64
C ASN A 125 11.03 24.34 -33.45
N SER A 126 12.19 23.78 -33.07
CA SER A 126 13.45 23.99 -33.79
C SER A 126 13.51 23.31 -35.17
N PHE A 127 12.64 22.32 -35.43
CA PHE A 127 12.56 21.59 -36.70
C PHE A 127 11.26 21.94 -37.46
N TRP A 128 10.93 23.22 -37.56
CA TRP A 128 9.70 23.70 -38.22
C TRP A 128 9.66 23.46 -39.73
N TRP A 129 10.84 23.33 -40.36
CA TRP A 129 11.04 23.24 -41.81
C TRP A 129 10.90 21.82 -42.38
N THR A 130 10.89 20.78 -41.54
CA THR A 130 10.79 19.37 -41.95
C THR A 130 9.72 18.60 -41.18
N HIS A 131 9.19 17.53 -41.77
CA HIS A 131 8.25 16.63 -41.11
C HIS A 131 8.60 15.17 -41.41
N GLN A 132 8.93 14.39 -40.37
CA GLN A 132 9.44 13.02 -40.52
C GLN A 132 8.50 12.07 -41.29
N ARG A 133 7.18 12.32 -41.26
CA ARG A 133 6.23 11.50 -42.04
C ARG A 133 6.23 11.81 -43.54
N HIS A 134 6.59 13.03 -43.94
CA HIS A 134 6.61 13.46 -45.35
C HIS A 134 8.01 13.41 -45.95
N ASP A 135 8.99 13.94 -45.24
CA ASP A 135 10.38 14.01 -45.71
C ASP A 135 11.19 12.76 -45.35
N GLY A 136 10.75 11.99 -44.34
CA GLY A 136 11.58 10.99 -43.67
C GLY A 136 12.55 11.62 -42.66
N LYS A 137 13.39 10.80 -42.03
CA LYS A 137 14.42 11.29 -41.10
C LYS A 137 15.66 11.70 -41.88
N LEU A 138 15.99 13.00 -41.86
CA LEU A 138 17.05 13.57 -42.70
C LEU A 138 18.46 13.44 -42.12
N TRP A 139 18.62 13.02 -40.87
CA TRP A 139 19.92 12.82 -40.24
C TRP A 139 19.94 11.60 -39.33
N ASN A 140 21.12 10.97 -39.19
CA ASN A 140 21.33 9.85 -38.28
C ASN A 140 22.61 10.07 -37.46
N LEU A 141 22.46 10.17 -36.14
CA LEU A 141 23.56 10.44 -35.21
C LEU A 141 23.95 9.20 -34.38
N ASN A 142 23.57 8.00 -34.81
CA ASN A 142 23.91 6.77 -34.09
C ASN A 142 25.42 6.55 -34.02
N ASN A 143 26.14 6.83 -35.12
CA ASN A 143 27.60 6.72 -35.18
C ASN A 143 28.29 7.71 -34.23
N TYR A 144 27.76 8.92 -34.09
CA TYR A 144 28.28 9.92 -33.15
C TYR A 144 28.37 9.36 -31.72
N ARG A 145 27.33 8.65 -31.28
CA ARG A 145 27.32 8.01 -29.96
C ARG A 145 28.43 6.96 -29.84
N THR A 146 28.57 6.09 -30.82
CA THR A 146 29.59 5.02 -30.82
C THR A 146 30.99 5.62 -30.77
N ASP A 147 31.26 6.63 -31.59
CA ASP A 147 32.58 7.23 -31.71
C ASP A 147 32.95 8.05 -30.48
N VAL A 148 31.98 8.71 -29.83
CA VAL A 148 32.21 9.38 -28.53
C VAL A 148 32.58 8.36 -27.45
N ILE A 149 31.91 7.21 -27.42
CA ILE A 149 32.24 6.13 -26.46
C ILE A 149 33.66 5.63 -26.71
N GLN A 150 34.04 5.40 -27.96
CA GLN A 150 35.40 4.97 -28.30
C GLN A 150 36.45 6.03 -27.98
N ALA A 151 36.18 7.31 -28.28
CA ALA A 151 37.08 8.42 -27.99
C ALA A 151 37.36 8.54 -26.49
N LEU A 152 36.35 8.29 -25.64
CA LEU A 152 36.49 8.26 -24.17
C LEU A 152 37.15 6.98 -23.63
N GLY A 153 37.71 6.13 -24.49
CA GLY A 153 38.42 4.91 -24.09
C GLY A 153 37.54 3.68 -23.92
N GLY A 154 36.31 3.70 -24.45
CA GLY A 154 35.34 2.60 -24.36
C GLY A 154 34.48 2.66 -23.11
N VAL A 155 33.52 1.73 -23.00
CA VAL A 155 32.55 1.71 -21.90
C VAL A 155 33.23 1.49 -20.54
N GLU A 156 34.23 0.60 -20.47
CA GLU A 156 34.93 0.30 -19.21
C GLU A 156 35.67 1.53 -18.64
N SER A 157 36.36 2.29 -19.49
CA SER A 157 37.03 3.53 -19.09
C SER A 157 36.01 4.55 -18.59
N ILE A 158 34.88 4.70 -19.28
CA ILE A 158 33.79 5.60 -18.84
C ILE A 158 33.23 5.18 -17.48
N LEU A 159 33.01 3.88 -17.27
CA LEU A 159 32.44 3.37 -16.02
C LEU A 159 33.39 3.50 -14.83
N GLU A 160 34.70 3.59 -15.05
CA GLU A 160 35.66 3.84 -13.96
C GLU A 160 35.47 5.21 -13.28
N HIS A 161 34.99 6.19 -14.05
CA HIS A 161 34.64 7.52 -13.56
C HIS A 161 33.35 7.56 -12.72
N THR A 162 32.67 6.41 -12.60
CA THR A 162 31.32 6.31 -12.04
C THR A 162 31.28 5.39 -10.82
N LEU A 163 30.17 5.44 -10.09
CA LEU A 163 29.90 4.53 -8.99
C LEU A 163 29.39 3.14 -9.46
N PHE A 164 29.64 2.77 -10.72
CA PHE A 164 29.24 1.48 -11.29
C PHE A 164 29.77 0.31 -10.46
N LYS A 165 31.07 0.27 -10.20
CA LYS A 165 31.67 -0.81 -9.40
C LYS A 165 31.09 -0.89 -7.98
N GLY A 166 30.67 0.23 -7.41
CA GLY A 166 29.96 0.31 -6.13
C GLY A 166 28.63 -0.46 -6.10
N THR A 167 27.98 -0.64 -7.26
CA THR A 167 26.76 -1.44 -7.38
C THR A 167 27.01 -2.96 -7.37
N TYR A 168 28.25 -3.39 -7.61
CA TYR A 168 28.63 -4.80 -7.71
C TYR A 168 27.81 -5.60 -8.74
N PHE A 169 27.46 -4.98 -9.87
CA PHE A 169 26.96 -5.74 -11.02
C PHE A 169 28.10 -6.48 -11.72
N PRO A 170 27.89 -7.72 -12.17
CA PRO A 170 28.93 -8.51 -12.84
C PRO A 170 29.27 -7.95 -14.24
N THR A 171 28.28 -7.37 -14.92
CA THR A 171 28.41 -6.74 -16.24
C THR A 171 27.54 -5.48 -16.30
N TRP A 172 27.89 -4.57 -17.22
CA TRP A 172 27.07 -3.39 -17.52
C TRP A 172 25.94 -3.68 -18.53
N GLU A 173 26.00 -4.84 -19.19
CA GLU A 173 25.01 -5.29 -20.16
C GLU A 173 23.68 -5.64 -19.48
N GLY A 174 22.55 -5.30 -20.13
CA GLY A 174 21.21 -5.55 -19.57
C GLY A 174 20.78 -4.62 -18.44
N LEU A 175 21.64 -3.68 -18.03
CA LEU A 175 21.29 -2.65 -17.04
C LEU A 175 20.46 -1.55 -17.69
N PHE A 176 19.43 -1.11 -16.98
CA PHE A 176 18.64 0.03 -17.39
C PHE A 176 18.38 0.98 -16.23
N TRP A 177 18.39 2.27 -16.58
CA TRP A 177 17.95 3.32 -15.68
C TRP A 177 16.43 3.32 -15.65
N GLU A 178 15.85 3.40 -14.47
CA GLU A 178 14.43 3.73 -14.34
C GLU A 178 14.20 5.08 -15.04
N LYS A 179 13.36 5.05 -16.07
CA LYS A 179 12.84 6.29 -16.65
C LYS A 179 12.15 7.02 -15.50
N ALA A 180 12.53 8.28 -15.26
CA ALA A 180 12.24 9.05 -14.04
C ALA A 180 10.74 9.36 -13.84
N SER A 181 9.90 8.33 -13.76
CA SER A 181 8.47 8.42 -14.00
C SER A 181 7.63 7.51 -13.09
N GLY A 182 8.21 6.75 -12.16
CA GLY A 182 7.38 6.07 -11.15
C GLY A 182 6.87 7.07 -10.09
N PHE A 183 7.81 7.54 -9.27
CA PHE A 183 7.50 8.46 -8.17
C PHE A 183 7.27 9.89 -8.65
N GLU A 184 8.16 10.42 -9.50
CA GLU A 184 8.10 11.80 -9.98
C GLU A 184 6.81 12.07 -10.77
N GLU A 185 6.34 11.11 -11.57
CA GLU A 185 5.08 11.21 -12.29
C GLU A 185 3.89 11.20 -11.34
N SER A 186 3.87 10.26 -10.37
CA SER A 186 2.82 10.22 -9.34
C SER A 186 2.71 11.52 -8.53
N MET A 187 3.83 12.21 -8.33
CA MET A 187 3.89 13.49 -7.61
C MET A 187 3.60 14.68 -8.52
N LYS A 188 3.92 14.62 -9.81
CA LYS A 188 3.61 15.65 -10.81
C LYS A 188 2.10 15.89 -10.93
N TYR A 189 1.31 14.82 -10.83
CA TYR A 189 -0.16 14.89 -10.89
C TYR A 189 -0.82 15.22 -9.54
N LYS A 190 -0.05 15.26 -8.44
CA LYS A 190 -0.56 15.73 -7.15
C LYS A 190 -0.52 17.25 -7.06
N LYS A 191 -1.50 17.83 -6.36
CA LYS A 191 -1.51 19.27 -6.05
C LYS A 191 -0.42 19.56 -5.01
N LEU A 192 0.75 19.98 -5.49
CA LEU A 192 1.91 20.34 -4.71
C LEU A 192 2.10 21.85 -4.66
N THR A 193 2.73 22.33 -3.60
CA THR A 193 3.21 23.72 -3.51
C THR A 193 4.35 23.96 -4.50
N ASN A 194 4.58 25.22 -4.88
CA ASN A 194 5.68 25.59 -5.77
C ASN A 194 7.07 25.21 -5.19
N ALA A 195 7.23 25.27 -3.87
CA ALA A 195 8.44 24.83 -3.18
C ALA A 195 8.68 23.31 -3.36
N GLN A 196 7.63 22.49 -3.21
CA GLN A 196 7.71 21.03 -3.41
C GLN A 196 8.04 20.68 -4.87
N ARG A 197 7.49 21.43 -5.85
CA ARG A 197 7.82 21.25 -7.26
C ARG A 197 9.29 21.54 -7.56
N SER A 198 9.85 22.58 -6.94
CA SER A 198 11.28 22.89 -7.05
C SER A 198 12.16 21.75 -6.52
N CYS A 199 11.78 21.13 -5.39
CA CYS A 199 12.47 19.95 -4.86
C CYS A 199 12.41 18.72 -5.78
N LEU A 200 11.29 18.48 -6.46
CA LEU A 200 11.17 17.35 -7.41
C LEU A 200 12.19 17.45 -8.56
N ASN A 201 12.44 18.67 -9.03
CA ASN A 201 13.42 18.92 -10.09
C ASN A 201 14.88 18.66 -9.65
N GLN A 202 15.14 18.54 -8.35
CA GLN A 202 16.47 18.22 -7.83
C GLN A 202 16.79 16.72 -7.83
N ILE A 203 15.78 15.83 -7.88
CA ILE A 203 15.98 14.38 -7.79
C ILE A 203 16.87 13.84 -8.93
N PRO A 204 16.64 14.20 -10.21
CA PRO A 204 17.52 13.75 -11.30
C PRO A 204 18.95 14.25 -11.16
N ASN A 205 19.13 15.49 -10.66
CA ASN A 205 20.46 16.04 -10.41
C ASN A 205 21.18 15.28 -9.29
N ARG A 206 20.46 14.88 -8.23
CA ARG A 206 21.04 14.04 -7.16
C ARG A 206 21.50 12.70 -7.69
N ARG A 207 20.74 12.07 -8.59
CA ARG A 207 21.13 10.82 -9.26
C ARG A 207 22.39 11.01 -10.12
N PHE A 208 22.42 12.06 -10.94
CA PHE A 208 23.58 12.39 -11.76
C PHE A 208 24.84 12.65 -10.92
N THR A 209 24.73 13.48 -9.87
CA THR A 209 25.86 13.78 -8.98
C THR A 209 26.35 12.53 -8.25
N LEU A 210 25.45 11.62 -7.85
CA LEU A 210 25.85 10.38 -7.19
C LEU A 210 26.56 9.43 -8.17
N TRP A 211 26.03 9.28 -9.39
CA TRP A 211 26.63 8.40 -10.41
C TRP A 211 28.07 8.81 -10.75
N TRP A 212 28.30 10.11 -10.97
CA TRP A 212 29.62 10.65 -11.30
C TRP A 212 30.43 11.06 -10.06
N SER A 213 29.99 10.67 -8.86
CA SER A 213 30.62 11.13 -7.60
C SER A 213 32.11 10.83 -7.49
N PRO A 214 32.66 9.69 -7.96
CA PRO A 214 34.11 9.44 -7.88
C PRO A 214 34.95 10.42 -8.69
N THR A 215 34.41 10.97 -9.79
CA THR A 215 35.12 11.96 -10.62
C THR A 215 34.82 13.40 -10.18
N ILE A 216 33.61 13.68 -9.69
CA ILE A 216 33.23 15.02 -9.24
C ILE A 216 33.86 15.35 -7.88
N ASN A 217 33.82 14.43 -6.92
CA ASN A 217 34.32 14.65 -5.56
C ASN A 217 35.73 14.05 -5.40
N ARG A 218 36.71 14.67 -6.06
CA ARG A 218 38.12 14.27 -6.03
C ARG A 218 39.05 15.43 -5.72
N ALA A 219 40.20 15.13 -5.13
CA ALA A 219 41.17 16.13 -4.68
C ALA A 219 41.73 16.99 -5.83
N ASN A 220 41.90 16.43 -7.04
CA ASN A 220 42.42 17.17 -8.19
C ASN A 220 41.41 18.16 -8.80
N VAL A 221 40.12 18.07 -8.45
CA VAL A 221 39.07 18.98 -8.95
C VAL A 221 38.79 20.11 -7.97
N TYR A 222 38.72 19.80 -6.67
CA TYR A 222 38.49 20.78 -5.62
C TYR A 222 39.64 20.77 -4.62
N VAL A 223 40.39 21.87 -4.59
CA VAL A 223 41.55 22.06 -3.70
C VAL A 223 41.17 22.92 -2.50
N GLY A 224 41.69 22.59 -1.31
CA GLY A 224 41.61 23.44 -0.12
C GLY A 224 40.40 23.26 0.81
N PHE A 225 39.50 22.30 0.53
CA PHE A 225 38.37 21.99 1.41
C PHE A 225 38.17 20.48 1.56
N GLN A 226 38.80 19.84 2.55
CA GLN A 226 38.58 18.42 2.85
C GLN A 226 37.83 18.27 4.18
N VAL A 227 36.62 17.73 4.13
CA VAL A 227 35.79 17.50 5.32
C VAL A 227 35.31 16.05 5.34
N GLN A 228 35.50 15.38 6.48
CA GLN A 228 34.96 14.04 6.69
C GLN A 228 33.46 14.10 7.03
N LEU A 229 32.66 13.21 6.43
CA LEU A 229 31.23 13.08 6.76
C LEU A 229 31.02 12.33 8.08
N ASP A 230 30.14 12.85 8.93
CA ASP A 230 29.83 12.26 10.24
C ASP A 230 29.47 10.76 10.14
N LEU A 231 30.02 9.97 11.06
CA LEU A 231 29.81 8.51 11.18
C LEU A 231 30.28 7.68 9.98
N THR A 232 31.05 8.27 9.05
CA THR A 232 31.57 7.59 7.87
C THR A 232 33.03 7.96 7.63
N GLY A 233 33.74 7.15 6.84
CA GLY A 233 35.10 7.44 6.39
C GLY A 233 35.21 8.26 5.12
N ILE A 234 34.12 8.91 4.70
CA ILE A 234 34.05 9.58 3.38
C ILE A 234 34.54 11.02 3.49
N PHE A 235 35.47 11.40 2.62
CA PHE A 235 35.94 12.77 2.49
C PHE A 235 35.20 13.51 1.38
N MET A 236 34.73 14.71 1.71
CA MET A 236 34.16 15.66 0.76
C MET A 236 35.22 16.71 0.43
N HIS A 237 35.60 16.81 -0.84
CA HIS A 237 36.60 17.76 -1.34
C HIS A 237 35.99 19.12 -1.71
N GLY A 238 34.66 19.22 -1.73
CA GLY A 238 33.94 20.46 -1.99
C GLY A 238 32.56 20.48 -1.34
N LYS A 239 31.95 21.67 -1.24
CA LYS A 239 30.56 21.82 -0.78
C LYS A 239 29.60 21.44 -1.90
N ILE A 240 29.29 20.15 -2.00
CA ILE A 240 28.34 19.58 -2.98
C ILE A 240 27.11 19.06 -2.21
N PRO A 241 26.07 19.89 -1.97
CA PRO A 241 24.96 19.52 -1.08
C PRO A 241 24.17 18.30 -1.57
N THR A 242 23.96 18.18 -2.88
CA THR A 242 23.23 17.07 -3.49
C THR A 242 23.92 15.72 -3.24
N LEU A 243 25.25 15.69 -3.33
CA LEU A 243 26.07 14.51 -3.04
C LEU A 243 26.06 14.19 -1.54
N LYS A 244 26.29 15.19 -0.69
CA LYS A 244 26.25 15.01 0.77
C LYS A 244 24.95 14.36 1.23
N ILE A 245 23.81 14.83 0.73
CA ILE A 245 22.49 14.24 1.06
C ILE A 245 22.41 12.78 0.60
N SER A 246 22.86 12.48 -0.62
CA SER A 246 22.81 11.11 -1.15
C SER A 246 23.70 10.15 -0.36
N LEU A 247 24.93 10.54 -0.01
CA LEU A 247 25.84 9.70 0.79
C LEU A 247 25.31 9.46 2.21
N ILE A 248 24.75 10.49 2.86
CA ILE A 248 24.09 10.33 4.18
C ILE A 248 22.92 9.35 4.08
N GLN A 249 22.14 9.40 2.99
CA GLN A 249 21.02 8.46 2.79
C GLN A 249 21.49 7.01 2.58
N ILE A 250 22.60 6.81 1.87
CA ILE A 250 23.20 5.48 1.66
C ILE A 250 23.69 4.93 3.00
N PHE A 251 24.47 5.71 3.75
CA PHE A 251 25.11 5.27 4.99
C PHE A 251 24.26 5.46 6.26
N ARG A 252 22.96 5.76 6.13
CA ARG A 252 22.04 5.94 7.26
C ARG A 252 22.00 4.71 8.18
N ALA A 253 21.61 4.93 9.44
CA ALA A 253 21.53 3.90 10.47
C ALA A 253 22.87 3.19 10.70
N HIS A 254 23.96 3.95 10.83
CA HIS A 254 25.28 3.43 11.22
C HIS A 254 25.88 2.39 10.26
N MET A 255 25.54 2.44 8.97
CA MET A 255 25.93 1.41 8.00
C MET A 255 27.44 1.22 7.89
N TRP A 256 28.25 2.27 8.00
CA TRP A 256 29.71 2.16 7.97
C TRP A 256 30.25 1.27 9.10
N GLN A 257 29.80 1.52 10.32
CA GLN A 257 30.18 0.76 11.51
C GLN A 257 29.69 -0.70 11.40
N MET A 258 28.47 -0.89 10.91
CA MET A 258 27.91 -2.23 10.70
C MET A 258 28.69 -3.05 9.67
N ILE A 259 29.18 -2.43 8.59
CA ILE A 259 30.01 -3.13 7.60
C ILE A 259 31.30 -3.60 8.24
N HIS A 260 31.98 -2.71 8.99
CA HIS A 260 33.24 -3.04 9.65
C HIS A 260 33.05 -4.20 10.62
N GLU A 261 32.06 -4.10 11.52
CA GLU A 261 31.78 -5.13 12.50
C GLU A 261 31.38 -6.46 11.85
N SER A 262 30.54 -6.43 10.81
CA SER A 262 30.08 -7.63 10.11
C SER A 262 31.24 -8.37 9.43
N VAL A 263 32.16 -7.65 8.78
CA VAL A 263 33.35 -8.25 8.16
C VAL A 263 34.29 -8.85 9.20
N VAL A 264 34.51 -8.15 10.32
CA VAL A 264 35.34 -8.66 11.42
C VAL A 264 34.76 -9.94 12.01
N MET A 265 33.44 -9.98 12.21
CA MET A 265 32.75 -11.18 12.72
C MET A 265 32.86 -12.36 11.75
N ASP A 266 32.66 -12.15 10.44
CA ASP A 266 32.78 -13.20 9.43
C ASP A 266 34.22 -13.75 9.39
N LEU A 267 35.23 -12.87 9.51
CA LEU A 267 36.63 -13.29 9.59
C LEU A 267 36.91 -14.11 10.85
N CYS A 268 36.41 -13.72 12.02
CA CYS A 268 36.53 -14.53 13.24
C CYS A 268 35.95 -15.93 13.04
N GLN A 269 34.73 -16.05 12.50
CA GLN A 269 34.08 -17.35 12.27
C GLN A 269 34.88 -18.24 11.30
N VAL A 270 35.48 -17.66 10.26
CA VAL A 270 36.32 -18.42 9.33
C VAL A 270 37.61 -18.88 10.01
N LEU A 271 38.22 -18.04 10.86
CA LEU A 271 39.43 -18.40 11.59
C LEU A 271 39.15 -19.49 12.64
N ASP A 272 38.01 -19.41 13.34
CA ASP A 272 37.57 -20.41 14.32
C ASP A 272 37.37 -21.81 13.69
N GLN A 273 36.93 -21.87 12.44
CA GLN A 273 36.80 -23.15 11.71
C GLN A 273 38.14 -23.79 11.32
N HIS A 274 39.23 -23.03 11.34
CA HIS A 274 40.56 -23.46 10.88
C HIS A 274 41.62 -23.43 11.99
N VAL A 275 41.20 -23.49 13.26
CA VAL A 275 42.07 -23.42 14.44
C VAL A 275 43.12 -24.55 14.43
N ASP A 276 42.68 -25.80 14.27
CA ASP A 276 43.57 -26.97 14.28
C ASP A 276 44.55 -26.99 13.10
N GLY A 277 44.06 -26.66 11.90
CA GLY A 277 44.85 -26.74 10.67
C GLY A 277 45.96 -25.69 10.57
N MET A 278 45.88 -24.60 11.34
CA MET A 278 46.85 -23.50 11.34
C MET A 278 47.65 -23.40 12.65
N GLY A 279 47.41 -24.30 13.61
CA GLY A 279 48.07 -24.25 14.92
C GLY A 279 47.70 -23.02 15.74
N ILE A 280 46.46 -22.53 15.61
CA ILE A 280 45.90 -21.48 16.44
C ILE A 280 45.43 -22.11 17.75
N ASP A 281 45.62 -21.42 18.86
CA ASP A 281 45.13 -21.77 20.19
C ASP A 281 43.81 -21.03 20.45
N ILE A 282 43.83 -19.69 20.30
CA ILE A 282 42.68 -18.82 20.55
C ILE A 282 42.59 -17.75 19.48
N VAL A 283 41.38 -17.55 18.92
CA VAL A 283 41.01 -16.37 18.13
C VAL A 283 40.18 -15.46 19.03
N GLN A 284 40.70 -14.26 19.31
CA GLN A 284 40.04 -13.27 20.15
C GLN A 284 39.60 -12.08 19.30
N LYS A 285 38.30 -11.81 19.24
CA LYS A 285 37.79 -10.52 18.77
C LYS A 285 38.07 -9.46 19.83
N GLU A 286 38.75 -8.39 19.45
CA GLU A 286 39.05 -7.28 20.34
C GLU A 286 37.82 -6.41 20.60
N THR A 287 37.78 -5.74 21.76
CA THR A 287 36.74 -4.74 22.05
C THR A 287 37.00 -3.47 21.25
N ILE A 288 36.35 -3.36 20.10
CA ILE A 288 36.54 -2.26 19.15
C ILE A 288 35.85 -0.99 19.64
N HIS A 289 36.59 0.13 19.66
CA HIS A 289 36.00 1.43 19.97
C HIS A 289 34.93 1.82 18.92
N PRO A 290 33.75 2.35 19.29
CA PRO A 290 32.64 2.59 18.37
C PRO A 290 32.95 3.47 17.15
N ARG A 291 33.99 4.31 17.23
CA ARG A 291 34.40 5.22 16.15
C ARG A 291 35.61 4.73 15.34
N LYS A 292 36.21 3.59 15.70
CA LYS A 292 37.45 3.08 15.08
C LYS A 292 37.28 2.87 13.58
N SER A 293 36.14 2.30 13.17
CA SER A 293 35.86 1.97 11.77
C SER A 293 36.00 3.14 10.79
N TYR A 294 35.83 4.39 11.25
CA TYR A 294 35.95 5.60 10.44
C TYR A 294 37.01 6.58 10.98
N LYS A 295 37.92 6.13 11.84
CA LYS A 295 39.08 6.93 12.25
C LYS A 295 40.22 6.69 11.26
N MET A 296 40.50 7.68 10.42
CA MET A 296 41.44 7.52 9.29
C MET A 296 42.91 7.86 9.60
N ASN A 297 43.19 8.34 10.82
CA ASN A 297 44.51 8.83 11.21
C ASN A 297 45.29 7.82 12.09
N SER A 298 44.59 6.93 12.78
CA SER A 298 45.22 5.92 13.66
C SER A 298 44.29 4.72 13.78
N SER A 299 44.82 3.56 14.14
CA SER A 299 44.04 2.32 14.26
C SER A 299 44.46 1.44 15.45
N CYS A 300 43.77 0.32 15.61
CA CYS A 300 44.06 -0.76 16.56
C CYS A 300 43.68 -2.11 15.93
N ALA A 301 44.15 -3.21 16.52
CA ALA A 301 43.76 -4.56 16.10
C ALA A 301 42.25 -4.79 16.30
N ASP A 302 41.62 -5.49 15.36
CA ASP A 302 40.23 -5.96 15.47
C ASP A 302 40.15 -7.42 15.93
N ILE A 303 41.11 -8.24 15.48
CA ILE A 303 41.23 -9.66 15.83
C ILE A 303 42.66 -9.92 16.28
N LEU A 304 42.82 -10.66 17.37
CA LEU A 304 44.10 -11.13 17.87
C LEU A 304 44.09 -12.66 17.91
N MET A 305 45.10 -13.27 17.29
CA MET A 305 45.31 -14.71 17.29
C MET A 305 46.50 -15.08 18.15
N PHE A 306 46.35 -16.15 18.92
CA PHE A 306 47.39 -16.77 19.72
C PHE A 306 47.74 -18.12 19.13
N GLY A 307 49.02 -18.35 18.83
CA GLY A 307 49.49 -19.63 18.30
C GLY A 307 49.77 -20.63 19.42
N ALA A 308 49.44 -21.90 19.17
CA ALA A 308 49.83 -23.01 20.06
C ALA A 308 51.35 -23.15 20.12
N SER A 309 52.03 -22.91 18.98
CA SER A 309 53.48 -22.78 18.85
C SER A 309 53.86 -21.45 18.20
N LYS A 310 55.16 -21.13 18.12
CA LYS A 310 55.61 -19.91 17.43
C LYS A 310 55.53 -20.13 15.91
N TRP A 311 54.82 -19.27 15.21
CA TRP A 311 54.75 -19.32 13.75
C TRP A 311 55.98 -18.68 13.11
N PRO A 312 56.60 -19.31 12.09
CA PRO A 312 57.57 -18.63 11.26
C PRO A 312 56.87 -17.56 10.42
N MET A 313 57.43 -16.36 10.37
CA MET A 313 56.79 -15.19 9.77
C MET A 313 57.50 -14.78 8.48
N SER A 314 56.74 -14.27 7.51
CA SER A 314 57.28 -13.65 6.31
C SER A 314 57.58 -12.17 6.53
N LYS A 315 58.35 -11.59 5.60
CA LYS A 315 58.36 -10.14 5.42
C LYS A 315 56.98 -9.64 4.98
N PRO A 316 56.62 -8.38 5.28
CA PRO A 316 55.34 -7.84 4.84
C PRO A 316 55.20 -7.87 3.32
N SER A 317 54.13 -8.47 2.82
CA SER A 317 53.84 -8.59 1.40
C SER A 317 52.34 -8.44 1.13
N LEU A 318 51.95 -8.31 -0.14
CA LEU A 318 50.54 -8.33 -0.54
C LEU A 318 49.96 -9.75 -0.44
N VAL A 319 48.64 -9.82 -0.32
CA VAL A 319 47.87 -11.09 -0.32
C VAL A 319 47.95 -11.84 -1.65
N THR A 320 48.24 -11.14 -2.74
CA THR A 320 48.37 -11.68 -4.11
C THR A 320 49.78 -12.16 -4.44
N ASP A 321 50.79 -11.76 -3.64
CA ASP A 321 52.18 -12.18 -3.85
C ASP A 321 52.35 -13.67 -3.53
N SER A 322 53.02 -14.41 -4.41
CA SER A 322 53.20 -15.87 -4.30
C SER A 322 54.53 -16.33 -3.71
N ASN A 323 55.55 -15.45 -3.67
CA ASN A 323 56.92 -15.80 -3.28
C ASN A 323 57.26 -15.34 -1.84
N ASP A 324 56.63 -15.96 -0.84
CA ASP A 324 56.95 -15.68 0.56
C ASP A 324 58.14 -16.50 1.05
N MET A 325 59.11 -15.84 1.67
CA MET A 325 60.12 -16.49 2.50
C MET A 325 59.80 -16.26 3.98
N PHE A 326 59.74 -17.34 4.76
CA PHE A 326 59.41 -17.31 6.19
C PHE A 326 60.68 -17.20 7.06
N ASP A 327 61.49 -16.18 6.79
CA ASP A 327 62.81 -15.93 7.38
C ASP A 327 62.78 -14.96 8.57
N GLN A 328 61.62 -14.38 8.91
CA GLN A 328 61.48 -13.41 10.00
C GLN A 328 61.38 -14.07 11.38
N LYS A 329 61.61 -13.27 12.42
CA LYS A 329 61.49 -13.69 13.83
C LYS A 329 60.10 -14.28 14.09
N ALA A 330 60.08 -15.54 14.51
CA ALA A 330 58.84 -16.25 14.80
C ALA A 330 58.05 -15.56 15.93
N SER A 331 56.73 -15.50 15.77
CA SER A 331 55.81 -14.83 16.70
C SER A 331 54.72 -15.78 17.19
N LYS A 332 54.28 -15.57 18.44
CA LYS A 332 53.15 -16.29 19.05
C LYS A 332 51.83 -15.50 18.96
N LYS A 333 51.90 -14.19 18.68
CA LYS A 333 50.75 -13.31 18.56
C LYS A 333 50.67 -12.76 17.15
N TYR A 334 49.46 -12.70 16.59
CA TYR A 334 49.23 -12.16 15.25
C TYR A 334 47.92 -11.38 15.23
N TRP A 335 47.94 -10.14 14.75
CA TRP A 335 46.74 -9.29 14.69
C TRP A 335 46.22 -9.11 13.26
N ILE A 336 44.91 -8.86 13.16
CA ILE A 336 44.24 -8.44 11.93
C ILE A 336 43.54 -7.11 12.20
N ASP A 337 43.72 -6.16 11.29
CA ASP A 337 43.07 -4.85 11.30
C ASP A 337 42.32 -4.64 9.98
N VAL A 338 41.00 -4.51 10.06
CA VAL A 338 40.11 -4.24 8.93
C VAL A 338 39.91 -2.75 8.78
N GLN A 339 40.25 -2.23 7.60
CA GLN A 339 40.13 -0.83 7.21
C GLN A 339 39.10 -0.69 6.09
N LEU A 340 38.11 0.18 6.31
CA LEU A 340 37.15 0.56 5.28
C LEU A 340 37.60 1.86 4.61
N ARG A 341 37.32 1.99 3.32
CA ARG A 341 37.63 3.18 2.51
C ARG A 341 36.48 3.49 1.57
N TRP A 342 36.33 4.77 1.24
CA TRP A 342 35.53 5.22 0.10
C TRP A 342 36.44 5.95 -0.88
N GLY A 343 36.89 5.26 -1.93
CA GLY A 343 37.81 5.81 -2.93
C GLY A 343 37.17 6.81 -3.88
N ASP A 344 38.02 7.58 -4.56
CA ASP A 344 37.66 8.46 -5.67
C ASP A 344 38.44 8.05 -6.94
N TYR A 345 38.20 8.73 -8.07
CA TYR A 345 38.85 8.37 -9.32
C TYR A 345 40.38 8.51 -9.27
N ASP A 346 40.89 9.51 -8.55
CA ASP A 346 42.34 9.75 -8.45
C ASP A 346 43.02 8.72 -7.53
N SER A 347 42.30 8.23 -6.52
CA SER A 347 42.81 7.33 -5.49
C SER A 347 41.78 6.28 -5.10
N HIS A 348 41.83 5.13 -5.79
CA HIS A 348 41.07 3.91 -5.48
C HIS A 348 41.91 2.63 -5.59
N ASP A 349 43.24 2.77 -5.79
CA ASP A 349 44.17 1.65 -5.67
C ASP A 349 44.25 1.22 -4.19
N ILE A 350 43.71 0.03 -3.91
CA ILE A 350 43.59 -0.52 -2.56
C ILE A 350 44.87 -1.22 -2.10
N GLU A 351 45.69 -1.72 -3.02
CA GLU A 351 46.99 -2.36 -2.69
C GLU A 351 47.97 -1.30 -2.19
N ARG A 352 48.05 -0.17 -2.89
CA ARG A 352 48.87 0.96 -2.46
C ARG A 352 48.38 1.54 -1.13
N TYR A 353 47.07 1.62 -0.93
CA TYR A 353 46.47 2.13 0.31
C TYR A 353 46.79 1.25 1.52
N THR A 354 46.58 -0.06 1.42
CA THR A 354 46.84 -1.00 2.53
C THR A 354 48.31 -1.03 2.91
N ARG A 355 49.21 -1.01 1.93
CA ARG A 355 50.65 -0.90 2.16
C ARG A 355 51.04 0.40 2.87
N ALA A 356 50.54 1.55 2.39
CA ALA A 356 50.82 2.83 3.01
C ALA A 356 50.33 2.87 4.46
N LYS A 357 49.08 2.46 4.71
CA LYS A 357 48.50 2.42 6.06
C LYS A 357 49.20 1.45 6.99
N PHE A 358 49.66 0.30 6.50
CA PHE A 358 50.44 -0.64 7.30
C PHE A 358 51.75 -0.01 7.77
N MET A 359 52.49 0.63 6.86
CA MET A 359 53.74 1.30 7.22
C MET A 359 53.49 2.49 8.15
N ASP A 360 52.47 3.30 7.89
CA ASP A 360 52.12 4.45 8.72
C ASP A 360 51.73 4.00 10.14
N TYR A 361 50.79 3.06 10.28
CA TYR A 361 50.26 2.67 11.60
C TYR A 361 51.21 1.78 12.41
N THR A 362 52.13 1.04 11.79
CA THR A 362 53.10 0.22 12.53
C THR A 362 54.34 1.01 12.97
N THR A 363 54.58 2.18 12.37
CA THR A 363 55.69 3.08 12.75
C THR A 363 55.24 4.27 13.61
N ASP A 364 53.97 4.65 13.53
CA ASP A 364 53.38 5.72 14.33
C ASP A 364 53.09 5.28 15.77
N ASN A 365 53.45 6.14 16.74
CA ASN A 365 53.25 5.90 18.16
C ASN A 365 51.79 6.09 18.62
N MET A 366 50.92 6.69 17.81
CA MET A 366 49.50 6.82 18.16
C MET A 366 48.69 5.53 17.94
N SER A 367 49.16 4.64 17.07
CA SER A 367 48.51 3.35 16.78
C SER A 367 49.19 2.26 17.61
N ILE A 368 48.39 1.50 18.37
CA ILE A 368 48.93 0.49 19.29
C ILE A 368 48.46 -0.88 18.81
N TYR A 369 49.42 -1.72 18.45
CA TYR A 369 49.19 -3.13 18.10
C TYR A 369 49.81 -4.07 19.14
N PRO A 370 49.15 -5.22 19.46
CA PRO A 370 49.64 -6.15 20.50
C PRO A 370 50.94 -6.90 20.16
N SER A 371 51.37 -6.88 18.89
CA SER A 371 52.60 -7.51 18.39
C SER A 371 53.11 -6.80 17.15
N PRO A 372 54.40 -6.92 16.79
CA PRO A 372 54.94 -6.34 15.55
C PRO A 372 54.48 -7.08 14.28
N THR A 373 53.92 -8.28 14.42
CA THR A 373 53.46 -9.14 13.31
C THR A 373 51.94 -9.11 13.20
N GLY A 374 51.44 -8.81 12.01
CA GLY A 374 50.01 -8.82 11.68
C GLY A 374 49.73 -8.35 10.26
N VAL A 375 48.46 -8.14 9.95
CA VAL A 375 48.00 -7.77 8.59
C VAL A 375 46.90 -6.71 8.63
N ILE A 376 46.96 -5.75 7.70
CA ILE A 376 45.87 -4.82 7.40
C ILE A 376 45.10 -5.34 6.19
N ILE A 377 43.78 -5.45 6.33
CA ILE A 377 42.85 -5.76 5.24
C ILE A 377 42.09 -4.47 4.89
N GLY A 378 42.24 -3.99 3.65
CA GLY A 378 41.55 -2.81 3.16
C GLY A 378 40.41 -3.17 2.22
N ILE A 379 39.25 -2.51 2.39
CA ILE A 379 38.08 -2.65 1.52
C ILE A 379 37.67 -1.27 1.01
N ASP A 380 37.68 -1.08 -0.31
CA ASP A 380 37.10 0.07 -0.96
C ASP A 380 35.60 -0.17 -1.24
N LEU A 381 34.75 0.54 -0.51
CA LEU A 381 33.29 0.45 -0.61
C LEU A 381 32.73 1.13 -1.86
N ALA A 382 33.44 2.09 -2.44
CA ALA A 382 32.99 2.79 -3.66
C ALA A 382 33.28 1.95 -4.91
N TYR A 383 34.36 1.19 -4.90
CA TYR A 383 34.81 0.35 -6.02
C TYR A 383 34.62 -1.16 -5.80
N ASN A 384 34.14 -1.60 -4.63
CA ASN A 384 34.01 -3.01 -4.22
C ASN A 384 35.31 -3.83 -4.43
N VAL A 385 36.46 -3.24 -4.14
CA VAL A 385 37.79 -3.86 -4.27
C VAL A 385 38.36 -4.10 -2.88
N TYR A 386 39.14 -5.16 -2.70
CA TYR A 386 39.84 -5.41 -1.45
C TYR A 386 41.29 -5.81 -1.71
N SER A 387 42.15 -5.57 -0.73
CA SER A 387 43.48 -6.16 -0.67
C SER A 387 43.93 -6.26 0.78
N ALA A 388 45.04 -6.95 1.03
CA ALA A 388 45.63 -7.02 2.34
C ALA A 388 47.16 -6.97 2.23
N PHE A 389 47.78 -6.28 3.18
CA PHE A 389 49.23 -6.12 3.28
C PHE A 389 49.70 -6.31 4.72
N GLY A 390 50.73 -7.12 4.91
CA GLY A 390 51.29 -7.41 6.22
C GLY A 390 52.13 -8.68 6.24
N ASN A 391 52.49 -9.13 7.44
CA ASN A 391 53.23 -10.38 7.63
C ASN A 391 52.33 -11.58 7.40
N TRP A 392 52.89 -12.69 6.94
CA TRP A 392 52.16 -13.94 6.72
C TRP A 392 52.84 -15.10 7.46
N PHE A 393 52.03 -16.06 7.91
CA PHE A 393 52.50 -17.35 8.41
C PHE A 393 51.96 -18.46 7.48
N PRO A 394 52.54 -19.66 7.49
CA PRO A 394 52.14 -20.72 6.56
C PRO A 394 50.63 -20.97 6.57
N GLY A 395 50.00 -20.90 5.38
CA GLY A 395 48.57 -21.10 5.20
C GLY A 395 47.68 -19.85 5.37
N SER A 396 48.12 -18.82 6.09
CA SER A 396 47.26 -17.68 6.43
C SER A 396 46.88 -16.82 5.20
N LYS A 397 47.81 -16.65 4.26
CA LYS A 397 47.57 -15.91 3.02
C LYS A 397 46.47 -16.53 2.15
N SER A 398 46.54 -17.85 1.91
CA SER A 398 45.54 -18.56 1.11
C SER A 398 44.16 -18.54 1.77
N LEU A 399 44.12 -18.64 3.11
CA LEU A 399 42.87 -18.58 3.85
C LEU A 399 42.23 -17.20 3.75
N ILE A 400 42.98 -16.12 4.02
CA ILE A 400 42.45 -14.75 3.96
C ILE A 400 41.95 -14.43 2.54
N ALA A 401 42.68 -14.83 1.49
CA ALA A 401 42.24 -14.65 0.11
C ALA A 401 40.88 -15.35 -0.17
N LYS A 402 40.74 -16.62 0.24
CA LYS A 402 39.49 -17.38 0.07
C LYS A 402 38.34 -16.78 0.91
N ALA A 403 38.64 -16.40 2.16
CA ALA A 403 37.69 -15.80 3.08
C ALA A 403 37.15 -14.48 2.53
N MET A 404 38.04 -13.56 2.13
CA MET A 404 37.65 -12.26 1.60
C MET A 404 36.88 -12.37 0.28
N ASN A 405 37.26 -13.27 -0.62
CA ASN A 405 36.48 -13.55 -1.84
C ASN A 405 35.04 -13.98 -1.52
N LYS A 406 34.84 -14.79 -0.47
CA LYS A 406 33.51 -15.23 -0.02
C LYS A 406 32.75 -14.11 0.69
N ILE A 407 33.40 -13.37 1.59
CA ILE A 407 32.81 -12.25 2.34
C ILE A 407 32.35 -11.16 1.37
N MET A 408 33.19 -10.76 0.40
CA MET A 408 32.82 -9.76 -0.59
C MET A 408 31.61 -10.19 -1.44
N LYS A 409 31.42 -11.50 -1.70
CA LYS A 409 30.25 -11.99 -2.46
C LYS A 409 28.98 -12.09 -1.60
N SER A 410 29.09 -12.60 -0.38
CA SER A 410 27.94 -13.10 0.40
C SER A 410 27.60 -12.30 1.66
N ASN A 411 28.41 -11.32 2.07
CA ASN A 411 28.14 -10.57 3.30
C ASN A 411 26.81 -9.76 3.20
N PRO A 412 25.84 -9.98 4.11
CA PRO A 412 24.53 -9.32 4.05
C PRO A 412 24.60 -7.80 4.17
N THR A 413 25.55 -7.28 4.94
CA THR A 413 25.69 -5.84 5.17
C THR A 413 26.26 -5.13 3.94
N LEU A 414 27.24 -5.73 3.26
CA LEU A 414 27.74 -5.27 1.96
C LEU A 414 26.66 -5.34 0.88
N TYR A 415 25.84 -6.40 0.87
CA TYR A 415 24.67 -6.48 0.00
C TYR A 415 23.69 -5.32 0.26
N GLY A 416 23.39 -5.04 1.53
CA GLY A 416 22.55 -3.90 1.92
C GLY A 416 23.10 -2.54 1.46
N LEU A 417 24.43 -2.35 1.48
CA LEU A 417 25.08 -1.17 0.91
C LEU A 417 24.86 -1.09 -0.61
N ARG A 418 25.12 -2.18 -1.34
CA ARG A 418 24.96 -2.26 -2.80
C ARG A 418 23.53 -1.95 -3.22
N GLU A 419 22.54 -2.50 -2.53
CA GLU A 419 21.12 -2.22 -2.77
C GLU A 419 20.77 -0.75 -2.54
N ARG A 420 21.31 -0.11 -1.50
CA ARG A 420 21.10 1.33 -1.27
C ARG A 420 21.75 2.18 -2.36
N ILE A 421 22.93 1.79 -2.85
CA ILE A 421 23.59 2.45 -3.99
C ILE A 421 22.73 2.28 -5.25
N ARG A 422 22.28 1.07 -5.58
CA ARG A 422 21.40 0.77 -6.74
C ARG A 422 20.11 1.59 -6.70
N LYS A 423 19.44 1.65 -5.54
CA LYS A 423 18.23 2.48 -5.32
C LYS A 423 18.52 3.98 -5.45
N GLY A 424 19.65 4.45 -4.91
CA GLY A 424 20.06 5.84 -5.05
C GLY A 424 20.36 6.23 -6.51
N LEU A 425 20.86 5.29 -7.29
CA LEU A 425 21.09 5.41 -8.73
C LEU A 425 19.84 5.11 -9.56
N GLN A 426 18.79 4.51 -9.00
CA GLN A 426 17.62 4.02 -9.74
C GLN A 426 18.03 3.10 -10.91
N LEU A 427 18.96 2.19 -10.64
CA LEU A 427 19.55 1.28 -11.62
C LEU A 427 19.13 -0.16 -11.29
N TYR A 428 18.58 -0.84 -12.29
CA TYR A 428 18.00 -2.19 -12.15
C TYR A 428 18.61 -3.14 -13.18
N SER A 429 18.70 -4.42 -12.80
CA SER A 429 19.11 -5.52 -13.67
C SER A 429 17.91 -6.35 -14.10
N SER A 430 18.00 -6.92 -15.29
CA SER A 430 17.05 -7.95 -15.77
C SER A 430 17.30 -9.35 -15.17
N GLU A 431 18.35 -9.53 -14.36
CA GLU A 431 18.68 -10.81 -13.72
C GLU A 431 17.72 -11.18 -12.56
N PRO A 432 17.48 -12.48 -12.33
CA PRO A 432 16.51 -12.95 -11.36
C PRO A 432 17.01 -12.73 -9.91
N THR A 433 16.28 -11.90 -9.16
CA THR A 433 16.31 -11.89 -7.69
C THR A 433 15.50 -13.07 -7.15
N GLU A 434 15.69 -13.45 -5.88
CA GLU A 434 14.80 -14.45 -5.25
C GLU A 434 13.33 -14.01 -5.45
N PRO A 435 12.46 -14.90 -5.97
CA PRO A 435 11.10 -14.51 -6.30
C PRO A 435 10.34 -14.16 -5.02
N ASN A 436 9.58 -13.06 -5.08
CA ASN A 436 8.60 -12.72 -4.04
C ASN A 436 7.55 -13.84 -3.91
N LEU A 437 6.83 -13.86 -2.79
CA LEU A 437 5.64 -14.69 -2.66
C LEU A 437 4.58 -14.22 -3.68
N SER A 438 4.18 -15.12 -4.55
CA SER A 438 3.18 -14.96 -5.60
C SER A 438 2.18 -16.12 -5.57
N SER A 439 1.18 -16.11 -6.47
CA SER A 439 0.22 -17.22 -6.56
C SER A 439 0.85 -18.52 -7.08
N GLN A 440 2.04 -18.45 -7.70
CA GLN A 440 2.73 -19.62 -8.28
C GLN A 440 3.53 -20.41 -7.23
N ASN A 441 4.21 -19.72 -6.31
CA ASN A 441 5.01 -20.32 -5.23
C ASN A 441 4.28 -20.33 -3.87
N TYR A 442 2.98 -20.03 -3.85
CA TYR A 442 2.15 -19.99 -2.65
C TYR A 442 2.24 -21.25 -1.78
N GLY A 443 2.47 -22.42 -2.37
CA GLY A 443 2.60 -23.68 -1.63
C GLY A 443 3.82 -23.76 -0.70
N GLU A 444 4.87 -22.97 -0.94
CA GLU A 444 6.12 -23.00 -0.15
C GLU A 444 5.90 -22.61 1.32
N ILE A 445 4.85 -21.83 1.61
CA ILE A 445 4.54 -21.33 2.96
C ILE A 445 4.10 -22.44 3.93
N PHE A 446 3.79 -23.64 3.43
CA PHE A 446 3.36 -24.80 4.22
C PHE A 446 4.43 -25.87 4.34
N SER A 447 5.69 -25.55 4.00
CA SER A 447 6.81 -26.45 4.19
C SER A 447 7.10 -26.72 5.68
N ASN A 448 8.04 -27.65 5.93
CA ASN A 448 8.50 -27.93 7.29
C ASN A 448 9.30 -26.78 7.92
N GLN A 449 9.64 -25.74 7.15
CA GLN A 449 10.30 -24.54 7.67
C GLN A 449 9.34 -23.68 8.50
N ILE A 450 9.87 -23.03 9.54
CA ILE A 450 9.11 -22.04 10.31
C ILE A 450 9.11 -20.73 9.51
N ILE A 451 7.92 -20.28 9.12
CA ILE A 451 7.73 -19.10 8.28
C ILE A 451 6.84 -18.12 9.02
N TRP A 452 7.23 -16.84 9.09
CA TRP A 452 6.41 -15.79 9.68
C TRP A 452 6.00 -14.75 8.64
N PHE A 453 4.71 -14.41 8.62
CA PHE A 453 4.18 -13.22 7.97
C PHE A 453 4.26 -12.02 8.90
N ILE A 454 4.64 -10.86 8.36
CA ILE A 454 4.64 -9.58 9.08
C ILE A 454 3.77 -8.59 8.32
N ASP A 455 2.73 -8.09 8.98
CA ASP A 455 1.89 -7.00 8.49
C ASP A 455 2.01 -5.76 9.38
N ASP A 456 2.46 -4.65 8.79
CA ASP A 456 2.63 -3.35 9.46
C ASP A 456 1.46 -2.38 9.22
N THR A 457 0.41 -2.83 8.54
CA THR A 457 -0.70 -1.96 8.08
C THR A 457 -1.39 -1.23 9.22
N ASN A 458 -1.57 -1.90 10.37
CA ASN A 458 -2.29 -1.36 11.53
C ASN A 458 -1.37 -0.90 12.68
N VAL A 459 -0.07 -0.74 12.44
CA VAL A 459 0.89 -0.31 13.47
C VAL A 459 0.70 1.16 13.82
N TYR A 460 0.60 2.04 12.82
CA TYR A 460 0.38 3.47 13.02
C TYR A 460 -0.99 3.87 12.48
N ARG A 461 -1.94 4.06 13.41
CA ARG A 461 -3.33 4.39 13.13
C ARG A 461 -3.66 5.78 13.63
N VAL A 462 -4.52 6.49 12.91
CA VAL A 462 -4.92 7.86 13.25
C VAL A 462 -6.43 8.04 13.15
N THR A 463 -6.99 8.86 14.03
CA THR A 463 -8.33 9.45 13.87
C THR A 463 -8.18 10.86 13.30
N MET A 464 -8.99 11.18 12.30
CA MET A 464 -9.02 12.53 11.72
C MET A 464 -10.02 13.39 12.46
N HIS A 465 -9.59 14.58 12.86
CA HIS A 465 -10.43 15.62 13.47
C HIS A 465 -10.33 16.89 12.64
N LYS A 466 -11.47 17.43 12.21
CA LYS A 466 -11.53 18.73 11.55
C LYS A 466 -11.43 19.82 12.61
N THR A 467 -10.46 20.73 12.50
CA THR A 467 -10.33 21.90 13.37
C THR A 467 -11.40 22.92 13.03
N PHE A 468 -11.55 23.92 13.91
CA PHE A 468 -12.49 25.01 13.70
C PHE A 468 -12.19 25.80 12.41
N GLU A 469 -10.92 25.98 12.02
CA GLU A 469 -10.57 26.62 10.74
C GLU A 469 -10.78 25.72 9.52
N GLY A 470 -11.32 24.51 9.71
CA GLY A 470 -11.59 23.55 8.65
C GLY A 470 -10.41 22.64 8.29
N ASN A 471 -9.27 22.73 8.97
CA ASN A 471 -8.10 21.89 8.72
C ASN A 471 -8.30 20.48 9.27
N LEU A 472 -7.87 19.45 8.53
CA LEU A 472 -7.85 18.07 9.02
C LEU A 472 -6.58 17.83 9.85
N THR A 473 -6.74 17.63 11.16
CA THR A 473 -5.67 17.20 12.07
C THR A 473 -5.80 15.71 12.38
N THR A 474 -4.67 15.05 12.63
CA THR A 474 -4.63 13.63 12.94
C THR A 474 -4.21 13.41 14.39
N LYS A 475 -4.94 12.56 15.12
CA LYS A 475 -4.53 12.07 16.45
C LYS A 475 -4.18 10.59 16.36
N PRO A 476 -3.02 10.15 16.85
CA PRO A 476 -2.66 8.74 16.84
C PRO A 476 -3.54 7.98 17.84
N ILE A 477 -3.88 6.74 17.48
CA ILE A 477 -4.54 5.76 18.35
C ILE A 477 -3.67 4.50 18.46
N ASN A 478 -4.01 3.62 19.40
CA ASN A 478 -3.30 2.35 19.54
C ASN A 478 -3.35 1.52 18.24
N GLY A 479 -2.19 0.99 17.88
CA GLY A 479 -2.01 0.10 16.75
C GLY A 479 -1.53 -1.28 17.18
N ALA A 480 -1.32 -2.17 16.22
CA ALA A 480 -0.69 -3.46 16.47
C ALA A 480 0.13 -3.92 15.27
N ALA A 481 1.27 -4.57 15.55
CA ALA A 481 2.00 -5.35 14.57
C ALA A 481 1.45 -6.79 14.58
N PHE A 482 1.20 -7.32 13.38
CA PHE A 482 0.65 -8.66 13.20
C PHE A 482 1.77 -9.57 12.69
N ILE A 483 2.18 -10.54 13.52
CA ILE A 483 3.23 -11.52 13.18
C ILE A 483 2.61 -12.91 13.26
N PHE A 484 2.64 -13.66 12.17
CA PHE A 484 1.78 -14.83 12.02
C PHE A 484 2.47 -16.03 11.37
N ASN A 485 2.30 -17.22 11.95
CA ASN A 485 2.77 -18.48 11.38
C ASN A 485 1.62 -19.18 10.61
N PRO A 486 1.69 -19.28 9.27
CA PRO A 486 0.62 -19.83 8.45
C PRO A 486 0.44 -21.34 8.61
N ARG A 487 1.45 -22.07 9.11
CA ARG A 487 1.36 -23.51 9.32
C ARG A 487 0.65 -23.85 10.62
N THR A 488 1.03 -23.19 11.71
CA THR A 488 0.53 -23.50 13.06
C THR A 488 -0.68 -22.69 13.47
N GLY A 489 -0.95 -21.55 12.83
CA GLY A 489 -2.01 -20.63 13.25
C GLY A 489 -1.58 -19.66 14.35
N GLN A 490 -0.35 -19.77 14.85
CA GLN A 490 0.15 -18.89 15.92
C GLN A 490 0.25 -17.44 15.45
N LEU A 491 -0.40 -16.56 16.18
CA LEU A 491 -0.42 -15.11 16.00
C LEU A 491 0.24 -14.43 17.20
N PHE A 492 1.35 -13.76 16.95
CA PHE A 492 1.96 -12.82 17.88
C PHE A 492 1.45 -11.42 17.53
N LEU A 493 0.55 -10.90 18.36
CA LEU A 493 -0.04 -9.58 18.21
C LEU A 493 0.66 -8.61 19.17
N LYS A 494 1.56 -7.78 18.65
CA LYS A 494 2.25 -6.76 19.44
C LYS A 494 1.44 -5.46 19.44
N VAL A 495 0.89 -5.07 20.57
CA VAL A 495 0.19 -3.80 20.74
C VAL A 495 1.18 -2.64 20.83
N MET A 496 0.96 -1.62 20.01
CA MET A 496 1.75 -0.40 19.93
C MET A 496 0.96 0.75 20.53
N HIS A 497 1.26 1.08 21.79
CA HIS A 497 0.58 2.14 22.52
C HIS A 497 0.95 3.54 21.98
N THR A 498 0.04 4.50 22.15
CA THR A 498 0.21 5.89 21.69
C THR A 498 1.47 6.60 22.22
N SER A 499 1.97 6.17 23.39
CA SER A 499 3.21 6.69 23.99
C SER A 499 4.44 6.51 23.11
N VAL A 500 4.48 5.49 22.24
CA VAL A 500 5.59 5.25 21.30
C VAL A 500 5.75 6.41 20.29
N TRP A 501 4.65 7.12 20.01
CA TRP A 501 4.61 8.20 19.03
C TRP A 501 4.87 9.58 19.65
N ALA A 502 4.88 9.69 20.98
CA ALA A 502 5.00 10.95 21.69
C ALA A 502 6.36 11.63 21.43
N GLY A 503 6.33 12.91 21.06
CA GLY A 503 7.54 13.71 20.78
C GLY A 503 8.25 13.38 19.47
N GLN A 504 7.75 12.42 18.67
CA GLN A 504 8.37 11.99 17.44
C GLN A 504 7.77 12.65 16.19
N LYS A 505 8.56 12.78 15.12
CA LYS A 505 8.13 13.28 13.80
C LYS A 505 8.33 12.20 12.73
N ARG A 506 7.63 12.33 11.59
CA ARG A 506 7.66 11.35 10.47
C ARG A 506 7.23 9.94 10.90
N LEU A 507 6.11 9.88 11.61
CA LEU A 507 5.60 8.67 12.27
C LEU A 507 5.38 7.48 11.30
N GLY A 508 5.02 7.72 10.04
CA GLY A 508 4.87 6.65 9.04
C GLY A 508 6.19 5.92 8.69
N GLN A 509 7.34 6.59 8.82
CA GLN A 509 8.65 5.92 8.71
C GLN A 509 9.02 5.24 10.02
N LEU A 510 8.82 5.92 11.15
CA LEU A 510 9.11 5.39 12.48
C LEU A 510 8.35 4.08 12.75
N ALA A 511 7.08 4.01 12.35
CA ALA A 511 6.25 2.81 12.48
C ALA A 511 6.94 1.57 11.91
N LYS A 512 7.52 1.68 10.70
CA LYS A 512 8.21 0.56 10.04
C LYS A 512 9.45 0.09 10.78
N TRP A 513 10.25 1.05 11.26
CA TRP A 513 11.46 0.74 12.04
C TRP A 513 11.12 0.15 13.40
N LYS A 514 10.08 0.68 14.07
CA LYS A 514 9.61 0.13 15.34
C LYS A 514 9.05 -1.28 15.18
N THR A 515 8.29 -1.55 14.12
CA THR A 515 7.86 -2.92 13.80
C THR A 515 9.06 -3.84 13.60
N ALA A 516 10.08 -3.42 12.84
CA ALA A 516 11.27 -4.24 12.62
C ALA A 516 12.06 -4.52 13.91
N GLU A 517 12.16 -3.54 14.80
CA GLU A 517 12.77 -3.66 16.13
C GLU A 517 12.04 -4.68 17.00
N GLU A 518 10.71 -4.60 17.07
CA GLU A 518 9.88 -5.54 17.84
C GLU A 518 9.94 -6.96 17.28
N VAL A 519 9.96 -7.13 15.94
CA VAL A 519 10.10 -8.44 15.32
C VAL A 519 11.48 -9.02 15.63
N ALA A 520 12.56 -8.22 15.54
CA ALA A 520 13.91 -8.70 15.88
C ALA A 520 14.04 -9.05 17.36
N ALA A 521 13.43 -8.27 18.25
CA ALA A 521 13.35 -8.61 19.67
C ALA A 521 12.59 -9.92 19.91
N LEU A 522 11.48 -10.15 19.19
CA LEU A 522 10.74 -11.40 19.26
C LEU A 522 11.59 -12.59 18.79
N VAL A 523 12.29 -12.49 17.65
CA VAL A 523 13.19 -13.56 17.19
C VAL A 523 14.28 -13.87 18.22
N ARG A 524 14.87 -12.85 18.87
CA ARG A 524 15.86 -13.03 19.95
C ARG A 524 15.30 -13.77 21.17
N SER A 525 14.00 -13.68 21.44
CA SER A 525 13.39 -14.39 22.57
C SER A 525 13.19 -15.89 22.33
N PHE A 526 13.28 -16.37 21.09
CA PHE A 526 13.13 -17.78 20.76
C PHE A 526 14.49 -18.51 20.72
N PRO A 527 14.54 -19.78 21.18
CA PRO A 527 15.66 -20.69 20.90
C PRO A 527 15.90 -20.85 19.39
N VAL A 528 17.13 -21.17 18.99
CA VAL A 528 17.56 -21.22 17.57
C VAL A 528 16.75 -22.23 16.74
N GLU A 529 16.22 -23.26 17.39
CA GLU A 529 15.36 -24.31 16.81
C GLU A 529 13.97 -23.79 16.43
N GLU A 530 13.43 -22.84 17.20
CA GLU A 530 12.10 -22.26 17.01
C GLU A 530 12.12 -20.94 16.22
N GLN A 531 13.31 -20.40 15.95
CA GLN A 531 13.46 -19.21 15.12
C GLN A 531 12.97 -19.45 13.69
N PRO A 532 12.31 -18.45 13.07
CA PRO A 532 11.84 -18.58 11.70
C PRO A 532 13.03 -18.73 10.75
N LYS A 533 12.93 -19.64 9.78
CA LYS A 533 13.90 -19.75 8.67
C LYS A 533 13.59 -18.75 7.55
N GLN A 534 12.32 -18.32 7.47
CA GLN A 534 11.89 -17.32 6.50
C GLN A 534 10.90 -16.34 7.12
N VAL A 535 11.06 -15.06 6.75
CA VAL A 535 10.17 -13.97 7.13
C VAL A 535 9.63 -13.32 5.86
N ILE A 536 8.31 -13.26 5.74
CA ILE A 536 7.60 -12.69 4.59
C ILE A 536 6.91 -11.40 5.03
N VAL A 537 7.28 -10.27 4.41
CA VAL A 537 6.62 -8.98 4.68
C VAL A 537 5.52 -8.72 3.66
N THR A 538 4.34 -8.31 4.13
CA THR A 538 3.19 -7.99 3.26
C THR A 538 3.43 -6.74 2.43
N ARG A 539 4.20 -5.78 2.95
CA ARG A 539 4.44 -4.48 2.32
C ARG A 539 5.92 -4.27 2.04
N LYS A 540 6.26 -3.97 0.78
CA LYS A 540 7.65 -3.73 0.32
C LYS A 540 8.42 -2.71 1.15
N GLY A 541 7.73 -1.73 1.75
CA GLY A 541 8.34 -0.72 2.62
C GLY A 541 8.96 -1.27 3.91
N MET A 542 8.64 -2.50 4.30
CA MET A 542 9.17 -3.19 5.49
C MET A 542 10.44 -4.01 5.21
N LEU A 543 10.79 -4.25 3.95
CA LEU A 543 11.98 -5.03 3.59
C LEU A 543 13.26 -4.39 4.15
N ASP A 544 13.49 -3.10 3.84
CA ASP A 544 14.73 -2.43 4.27
C ASP A 544 14.89 -2.37 5.80
N PRO A 545 13.85 -2.00 6.60
CA PRO A 545 13.96 -2.01 8.05
C PRO A 545 14.20 -3.41 8.64
N ILE A 546 13.51 -4.44 8.16
CA ILE A 546 13.67 -5.82 8.64
C ILE A 546 15.07 -6.34 8.31
N GLN A 547 15.54 -6.17 7.07
CA GLN A 547 16.90 -6.56 6.66
C GLN A 547 17.98 -5.88 7.49
N THR A 548 17.81 -4.59 7.80
CA THR A 548 18.79 -3.86 8.61
C THR A 548 18.81 -4.34 10.06
N THR A 549 17.64 -4.69 10.62
CA THR A 549 17.50 -5.02 12.05
C THR A 549 17.80 -6.51 12.34
N MET A 550 17.52 -7.40 11.38
CA MET A 550 17.75 -8.84 11.47
C MET A 550 19.16 -9.29 11.10
N LYS A 551 20.13 -8.36 11.03
CA LYS A 551 21.52 -8.65 10.64
C LYS A 551 22.21 -9.71 11.52
N ASP A 552 21.79 -9.83 12.79
CA ASP A 552 22.34 -10.80 13.73
C ASP A 552 21.88 -12.24 13.39
N PHE A 553 20.97 -12.40 12.44
CA PHE A 553 20.36 -13.66 12.03
C PHE A 553 20.55 -13.94 10.52
N PRO A 554 21.79 -14.19 10.05
CA PRO A 554 22.10 -14.34 8.63
C PRO A 554 21.40 -15.54 7.96
N ASN A 555 20.93 -16.50 8.75
CA ASN A 555 20.26 -17.72 8.26
C ASN A 555 18.76 -17.52 8.00
N ILE A 556 18.20 -16.34 8.29
CA ILE A 556 16.77 -16.04 8.09
C ILE A 556 16.56 -15.34 6.75
N VAL A 557 15.83 -15.98 5.84
CA VAL A 557 15.52 -15.44 4.53
C VAL A 557 14.39 -14.41 4.63
N ILE A 558 14.60 -13.21 4.08
CA ILE A 558 13.60 -12.12 4.12
C ILE A 558 13.03 -11.93 2.71
N LYS A 559 11.74 -12.26 2.52
CA LYS A 559 11.03 -12.13 1.23
C LYS A 559 9.92 -11.09 1.27
N GLY A 560 9.65 -10.47 0.13
CA GLY A 560 8.44 -9.67 -0.09
C GLY A 560 7.26 -10.53 -0.56
N SER A 561 6.05 -10.00 -0.40
CA SER A 561 4.83 -10.56 -1.02
C SER A 561 4.33 -9.66 -2.14
N GLU A 562 3.96 -10.28 -3.27
CA GLU A 562 3.17 -9.65 -4.33
C GLU A 562 1.67 -9.77 -4.07
N LEU A 563 1.28 -10.74 -3.24
CA LEU A 563 -0.11 -10.93 -2.80
C LEU A 563 -0.47 -9.89 -1.73
N GLN A 564 -1.60 -9.18 -1.92
CA GLN A 564 -2.15 -8.25 -0.93
C GLN A 564 -3.04 -9.01 0.06
N LEU A 565 -2.44 -9.71 1.03
CA LEU A 565 -3.17 -10.48 2.03
C LEU A 565 -3.98 -9.58 2.98
N PRO A 566 -5.20 -9.98 3.43
CA PRO A 566 -6.13 -9.11 4.14
C PRO A 566 -5.93 -9.11 5.66
N PHE A 567 -4.70 -9.29 6.17
CA PHE A 567 -4.44 -9.38 7.62
C PHE A 567 -4.88 -8.12 8.38
N GLN A 568 -4.89 -6.95 7.74
CA GLN A 568 -5.44 -5.73 8.32
C GLN A 568 -6.91 -5.84 8.78
N ALA A 569 -7.69 -6.74 8.18
CA ALA A 569 -9.10 -6.96 8.55
C ALA A 569 -9.26 -7.69 9.88
N CYS A 570 -8.18 -8.30 10.40
CA CYS A 570 -8.19 -9.00 11.68
C CYS A 570 -8.58 -8.07 12.84
N LEU A 571 -8.18 -6.79 12.79
CA LEU A 571 -8.58 -5.80 13.80
C LEU A 571 -10.07 -5.42 13.77
N LYS A 572 -10.83 -5.84 12.75
CA LYS A 572 -12.30 -5.65 12.70
C LYS A 572 -13.04 -6.68 13.57
N ILE A 573 -12.33 -7.70 14.06
CA ILE A 573 -12.83 -8.67 15.03
C ILE A 573 -12.82 -8.01 16.41
N GLU A 574 -13.96 -8.04 17.10
CA GLU A 574 -14.17 -7.33 18.37
C GLU A 574 -13.14 -7.72 19.44
N LYS A 575 -12.84 -9.03 19.57
CA LYS A 575 -11.84 -9.54 20.52
C LYS A 575 -10.48 -8.86 20.38
N PHE A 576 -10.00 -8.65 19.15
CA PHE A 576 -8.73 -7.95 18.90
C PHE A 576 -8.86 -6.44 18.96
N GLY A 577 -9.93 -5.88 18.38
CA GLY A 577 -10.19 -4.44 18.37
C GLY A 577 -10.26 -3.85 19.78
N ASP A 578 -11.02 -4.50 20.66
CA ASP A 578 -11.20 -4.06 22.05
C ASP A 578 -9.92 -4.21 22.87
N LEU A 579 -9.18 -5.32 22.68
CA LEU A 579 -7.90 -5.55 23.34
C LEU A 579 -6.90 -4.42 23.03
N ILE A 580 -6.77 -4.07 21.75
CA ILE A 580 -5.84 -3.02 21.30
C ILE A 580 -6.27 -1.65 21.81
N LEU A 581 -7.57 -1.33 21.80
CA LEU A 581 -8.08 -0.04 22.24
C LEU A 581 -8.01 0.14 23.77
N LYS A 582 -8.19 -0.93 24.55
CA LYS A 582 -8.13 -0.89 26.02
C LYS A 582 -6.71 -0.94 26.59
N ALA A 583 -5.73 -1.34 25.79
CA ALA A 583 -4.34 -1.43 26.24
C ALA A 583 -3.78 -0.06 26.69
N THR A 584 -3.21 -0.02 27.89
CA THR A 584 -2.57 1.15 28.49
C THR A 584 -1.05 1.21 28.26
N GLU A 585 -0.45 0.09 27.86
CA GLU A 585 0.98 -0.05 27.60
C GLU A 585 1.27 -0.98 26.41
N PRO A 586 2.49 -0.94 25.83
CA PRO A 586 2.89 -1.88 24.80
C PRO A 586 3.03 -3.31 25.35
N GLN A 587 2.27 -4.24 24.81
CA GLN A 587 2.26 -5.65 25.25
C GLN A 587 2.25 -6.61 24.06
N MET A 588 2.80 -7.82 24.26
CA MET A 588 2.79 -8.90 23.27
C MET A 588 1.73 -9.93 23.69
N ASN A 589 0.78 -10.23 22.80
CA ASN A 589 -0.27 -11.21 23.06
C ASN A 589 -0.18 -12.37 22.06
N LEU A 590 -0.24 -13.59 22.56
CA LEU A 590 -0.22 -14.82 21.76
C LEU A 590 -1.65 -15.34 21.56
N PHE A 591 -1.99 -15.65 20.32
CA PHE A 591 -3.25 -16.28 19.94
C PHE A 591 -3.00 -17.44 18.99
N ASN A 592 -3.94 -18.38 18.89
CA ASN A 592 -4.04 -19.29 17.76
C ASN A 592 -5.22 -18.86 16.89
N ILE A 593 -4.96 -18.29 15.71
CA ILE A 593 -6.02 -17.76 14.84
C ILE A 593 -6.84 -18.86 14.15
N TYR A 594 -6.38 -20.11 14.18
CA TYR A 594 -7.11 -21.24 13.64
C TYR A 594 -8.00 -21.93 14.68
N ASP A 595 -7.96 -21.49 15.94
CA ASP A 595 -8.63 -22.16 17.05
C ASP A 595 -8.26 -23.67 17.06
N ASP A 596 -9.23 -24.54 16.75
CA ASP A 596 -9.11 -25.99 16.73
C ASP A 596 -9.12 -26.61 15.32
N TRP A 597 -9.13 -25.81 14.25
CA TRP A 597 -9.32 -26.31 12.88
C TRP A 597 -8.30 -27.35 12.44
N LEU A 598 -7.07 -27.27 12.94
CA LEU A 598 -5.99 -28.21 12.58
C LEU A 598 -6.26 -29.66 13.05
N THR A 599 -7.28 -29.87 13.90
CA THR A 599 -7.74 -31.22 14.27
C THR A 599 -8.47 -31.93 13.14
N SER A 600 -9.15 -31.18 12.26
CA SER A 600 -10.05 -31.72 11.23
C SER A 600 -9.61 -31.39 9.80
N ILE A 601 -8.83 -30.31 9.60
CA ILE A 601 -8.35 -29.88 8.28
C ILE A 601 -6.85 -29.59 8.27
N SER A 602 -6.25 -29.65 7.07
CA SER A 602 -4.83 -29.32 6.88
C SER A 602 -4.54 -27.83 7.12
N SER A 603 -3.28 -27.50 7.40
CA SER A 603 -2.82 -26.11 7.52
C SER A 603 -3.07 -25.28 6.25
N TYR A 604 -2.97 -25.90 5.08
CA TYR A 604 -3.27 -25.27 3.80
C TYR A 604 -4.74 -24.83 3.72
N THR A 605 -5.64 -25.72 4.10
CA THR A 605 -7.09 -25.46 4.10
C THR A 605 -7.47 -24.45 5.18
N ALA A 606 -6.88 -24.56 6.39
CA ALA A 606 -7.11 -23.64 7.49
C ALA A 606 -6.68 -22.20 7.14
N PHE A 607 -5.51 -22.06 6.51
CA PHE A 607 -5.05 -20.76 6.01
C PHE A 607 -5.97 -20.22 4.92
N SER A 608 -6.40 -21.06 3.98
CA SER A 608 -7.32 -20.64 2.91
C SER A 608 -8.68 -20.18 3.46
N ARG A 609 -9.23 -20.89 4.47
CA ARG A 609 -10.42 -20.49 5.21
C ARG A 609 -10.21 -19.13 5.89
N LEU A 610 -9.09 -18.95 6.59
CA LEU A 610 -8.76 -17.68 7.24
C LEU A 610 -8.71 -16.52 6.24
N ILE A 611 -8.01 -16.69 5.12
CA ILE A 611 -7.91 -15.65 4.08
C ILE A 611 -9.29 -15.32 3.50
N LEU A 612 -10.13 -16.32 3.28
CA LEU A 612 -11.49 -16.12 2.79
C LEU A 612 -12.33 -15.28 3.77
N ILE A 613 -12.29 -15.62 5.06
CA ILE A 613 -13.00 -14.88 6.11
C ILE A 613 -12.48 -13.44 6.22
N LEU A 614 -11.16 -13.26 6.32
CA LEU A 614 -10.56 -11.94 6.44
C LEU A 614 -10.81 -11.08 5.19
N ARG A 615 -10.82 -11.67 4.00
CA ARG A 615 -11.16 -10.97 2.76
C ARG A 615 -12.62 -10.53 2.75
N ALA A 616 -13.54 -11.40 3.17
CA ALA A 616 -14.96 -11.06 3.28
C ALA A 616 -15.18 -9.93 4.31
N LEU A 617 -14.52 -9.97 5.48
CA LEU A 617 -14.55 -8.87 6.46
C LEU A 617 -13.92 -7.58 5.94
N HIS A 618 -12.90 -7.69 5.08
CA HIS A 618 -12.30 -6.53 4.42
C HIS A 618 -13.30 -5.85 3.48
N VAL A 619 -13.97 -6.65 2.64
CA VAL A 619 -14.94 -6.22 1.62
C VAL A 619 -16.24 -5.69 2.24
N ASN A 620 -16.92 -6.51 3.07
CA ASN A 620 -18.16 -6.14 3.71
C ASN A 620 -18.25 -6.75 5.11
N ASN A 621 -17.84 -5.95 6.10
CA ASN A 621 -17.75 -6.36 7.50
C ASN A 621 -19.11 -6.82 8.06
N GLU A 622 -20.19 -6.07 7.79
CA GLU A 622 -21.52 -6.37 8.34
C GLU A 622 -22.07 -7.70 7.80
N LYS A 623 -22.06 -7.89 6.48
CA LYS A 623 -22.57 -9.12 5.85
C LYS A 623 -21.72 -10.34 6.22
N ALA A 624 -20.39 -10.20 6.24
CA ALA A 624 -19.50 -11.29 6.61
C ALA A 624 -19.74 -11.74 8.07
N LYS A 625 -19.91 -10.80 9.01
CA LYS A 625 -20.26 -11.14 10.41
C LYS A 625 -21.61 -11.85 10.51
N MET A 626 -22.60 -11.44 9.72
CA MET A 626 -23.89 -12.10 9.63
C MET A 626 -23.77 -13.55 9.14
N LEU A 627 -22.97 -13.78 8.08
CA LEU A 627 -22.73 -15.11 7.53
C LEU A 627 -21.98 -16.04 8.50
N LEU A 628 -21.08 -15.49 9.31
CA LEU A 628 -20.34 -16.24 10.32
C LEU A 628 -21.23 -16.68 11.51
N LYS A 629 -22.31 -15.95 11.80
CA LYS A 629 -23.25 -16.25 12.90
C LYS A 629 -24.68 -16.38 12.37
N PRO A 630 -25.00 -17.46 11.63
CA PRO A 630 -26.30 -17.61 10.96
C PRO A 630 -27.46 -17.88 11.93
N ASP A 631 -27.19 -18.47 13.10
CA ASP A 631 -28.18 -18.81 14.12
C ASP A 631 -27.64 -18.49 15.53
N LYS A 632 -28.56 -18.19 16.47
CA LYS A 632 -28.27 -17.93 17.88
C LYS A 632 -27.71 -19.16 18.60
N SER A 633 -28.01 -20.36 18.10
CA SER A 633 -27.47 -21.63 18.62
C SER A 633 -25.95 -21.74 18.48
N VAL A 634 -25.34 -21.01 17.53
CA VAL A 634 -23.90 -21.02 17.29
C VAL A 634 -23.21 -20.04 18.24
N VAL A 635 -22.48 -20.60 19.20
CA VAL A 635 -21.70 -19.84 20.19
C VAL A 635 -20.22 -19.83 19.79
N THR A 636 -19.53 -18.73 20.11
CA THR A 636 -18.07 -18.65 20.06
C THR A 636 -17.55 -18.90 21.47
N GLU A 637 -16.69 -19.90 21.63
CA GLU A 637 -16.09 -20.20 22.92
C GLU A 637 -15.19 -19.05 23.40
N THR A 638 -15.03 -18.92 24.72
CA THR A 638 -14.30 -17.79 25.32
C THR A 638 -12.84 -17.72 24.88
N HIS A 639 -12.19 -18.89 24.70
CA HIS A 639 -10.82 -19.00 24.26
C HIS A 639 -10.68 -18.96 22.72
N HIS A 640 -11.74 -19.28 21.97
CA HIS A 640 -11.77 -19.22 20.51
C HIS A 640 -12.00 -17.80 19.96
N ILE A 641 -11.68 -17.62 18.68
CA ILE A 641 -11.89 -16.38 17.92
C ILE A 641 -13.11 -16.53 17.00
N TRP A 642 -13.27 -17.71 16.40
CA TRP A 642 -14.31 -18.00 15.43
C TRP A 642 -15.47 -18.78 16.06
N PRO A 643 -16.69 -18.71 15.50
CA PRO A 643 -17.83 -19.50 15.96
C PRO A 643 -17.55 -21.01 15.80
N SER A 644 -17.95 -21.80 16.80
CA SER A 644 -17.79 -23.26 16.76
C SER A 644 -18.83 -23.86 15.81
N LEU A 645 -18.40 -24.19 14.57
CA LEU A 645 -19.23 -24.74 13.50
C LEU A 645 -18.78 -26.15 13.12
N THR A 646 -19.71 -26.99 12.68
CA THR A 646 -19.38 -28.29 12.09
C THR A 646 -18.76 -28.14 10.69
N ASN A 647 -18.07 -29.17 10.19
CA ASN A 647 -17.44 -29.13 8.87
C ASN A 647 -18.45 -28.84 7.73
N ASP A 648 -19.67 -29.39 7.82
CA ASP A 648 -20.72 -29.13 6.83
C ASP A 648 -21.24 -27.68 6.86
N GLN A 649 -21.33 -27.11 8.07
CA GLN A 649 -21.68 -25.70 8.23
C GLN A 649 -20.57 -24.80 7.69
N TRP A 650 -19.30 -25.12 7.97
CA TRP A 650 -18.15 -24.41 7.42
C TRP A 650 -18.17 -24.39 5.89
N MET A 651 -18.46 -25.51 5.23
CA MET A 651 -18.55 -25.54 3.76
C MET A 651 -19.61 -24.56 3.22
N LYS A 652 -20.79 -24.49 3.85
CA LYS A 652 -21.86 -23.55 3.46
C LYS A 652 -21.46 -22.09 3.67
N VAL A 653 -20.83 -21.80 4.81
CA VAL A 653 -20.33 -20.46 5.14
C VAL A 653 -19.22 -20.04 4.18
N GLU A 654 -18.26 -20.92 3.89
CA GLU A 654 -17.17 -20.66 2.94
C GLU A 654 -17.69 -20.32 1.54
N VAL A 655 -18.66 -21.08 1.02
CA VAL A 655 -19.30 -20.76 -0.28
C VAL A 655 -19.95 -19.37 -0.22
N SER A 656 -20.68 -19.06 0.85
CA SER A 656 -21.35 -17.77 1.01
C SER A 656 -20.35 -16.59 1.09
N LEU A 657 -19.22 -16.77 1.77
CA LEU A 657 -18.16 -15.77 1.89
C LEU A 657 -17.45 -15.56 0.54
N LYS A 658 -17.16 -16.64 -0.19
CA LYS A 658 -16.60 -16.58 -1.54
C LYS A 658 -17.52 -15.79 -2.48
N ASP A 659 -18.80 -16.11 -2.47
CA ASP A 659 -19.78 -15.44 -3.32
C ASP A 659 -19.88 -13.94 -2.98
N LEU A 660 -19.88 -13.59 -1.69
CA LEU A 660 -19.85 -12.19 -1.24
C LEU A 660 -18.65 -11.41 -1.81
N ILE A 661 -17.46 -12.00 -1.82
CA ILE A 661 -16.24 -11.39 -2.38
C ILE A 661 -16.36 -11.23 -3.90
N LEU A 662 -16.82 -12.27 -4.59
CA LEU A 662 -16.97 -12.26 -6.05
C LEU A 662 -18.05 -11.28 -6.51
N PHE A 663 -19.17 -11.17 -5.80
CA PHE A 663 -20.22 -10.17 -6.09
C PHE A 663 -19.72 -8.74 -5.93
N ASP A 664 -18.91 -8.45 -4.91
CA ASP A 664 -18.32 -7.12 -4.74
C ASP A 664 -17.31 -6.80 -5.85
N TYR A 665 -16.46 -7.76 -6.21
CA TYR A 665 -15.52 -7.60 -7.33
C TYR A 665 -16.24 -7.38 -8.67
N ALA A 666 -17.26 -8.20 -8.95
CA ALA A 666 -18.11 -8.12 -10.12
C ALA A 666 -18.80 -6.75 -10.23
N LYS A 667 -19.37 -6.26 -9.11
CA LYS A 667 -20.03 -4.96 -9.06
C LYS A 667 -19.06 -3.78 -9.24
N LYS A 668 -17.86 -3.85 -8.66
CA LYS A 668 -16.85 -2.78 -8.80
C LYS A 668 -16.26 -2.69 -10.20
N ASN A 669 -16.09 -3.84 -10.87
CA ASN A 669 -15.45 -3.91 -12.18
C ASN A 669 -16.43 -4.11 -13.35
N ASN A 670 -17.74 -4.15 -13.08
CA ASN A 670 -18.80 -4.43 -14.06
C ASN A 670 -18.53 -5.72 -14.86
N VAL A 671 -18.22 -6.81 -14.16
CA VAL A 671 -17.90 -8.12 -14.75
C VAL A 671 -18.88 -9.17 -14.26
N ASN A 672 -19.34 -10.06 -15.15
CA ASN A 672 -20.16 -11.20 -14.77
C ASN A 672 -19.28 -12.28 -14.10
N ILE A 673 -19.71 -12.80 -12.94
CA ILE A 673 -18.96 -13.80 -12.16
C ILE A 673 -18.70 -15.07 -12.97
N SER A 674 -19.64 -15.46 -13.84
CA SER A 674 -19.49 -16.67 -14.69
C SER A 674 -18.40 -16.56 -15.74
N ALA A 675 -17.90 -15.35 -16.03
CA ALA A 675 -16.79 -15.14 -16.95
C ALA A 675 -15.41 -15.34 -16.30
N LEU A 676 -15.35 -15.53 -14.97
CA LEU A 676 -14.13 -15.72 -14.22
C LEU A 676 -13.68 -17.19 -14.24
N THR A 677 -12.40 -17.41 -14.49
CA THR A 677 -11.72 -18.70 -14.37
C THR A 677 -11.37 -19.03 -12.91
N GLN A 678 -11.10 -20.30 -12.62
CA GLN A 678 -10.70 -20.71 -11.26
C GLN A 678 -9.39 -20.06 -10.79
N SER A 679 -8.44 -19.84 -11.70
CA SER A 679 -7.21 -19.10 -11.40
C SER A 679 -7.48 -17.63 -11.06
N GLU A 680 -8.35 -16.96 -11.83
CA GLU A 680 -8.76 -15.57 -11.54
C GLU A 680 -9.51 -15.47 -10.21
N ILE A 681 -10.41 -16.41 -9.90
CA ILE A 681 -11.10 -16.48 -8.61
C ILE A 681 -10.11 -16.60 -7.45
N ARG A 682 -9.14 -17.53 -7.56
CA ARG A 682 -8.09 -17.70 -6.55
C ARG A 682 -7.29 -16.43 -6.36
N ASP A 683 -6.88 -15.81 -7.46
CA ASP A 683 -6.05 -14.61 -7.46
C ASP A 683 -6.82 -13.40 -6.86
N ILE A 684 -8.14 -13.28 -7.09
CA ILE A 684 -9.02 -12.27 -6.45
C ILE A 684 -9.03 -12.47 -4.93
N ILE A 685 -9.21 -13.71 -4.47
CA ILE A 685 -9.27 -14.04 -3.03
C ILE A 685 -7.91 -13.78 -2.36
N LEU A 686 -6.81 -14.12 -3.03
CA LEU A 686 -5.45 -13.86 -2.55
C LEU A 686 -5.04 -12.38 -2.68
N GLY A 687 -5.78 -11.58 -3.43
CA GLY A 687 -5.53 -10.14 -3.61
C GLY A 687 -4.38 -9.85 -4.56
N ALA A 688 -4.21 -10.66 -5.59
CA ALA A 688 -3.32 -10.35 -6.72
C ALA A 688 -3.98 -9.30 -7.64
N GLU A 689 -3.16 -8.49 -8.32
CA GLU A 689 -3.65 -7.54 -9.31
C GLU A 689 -4.00 -8.26 -10.60
N ILE A 690 -5.28 -8.22 -11.00
CA ILE A 690 -5.78 -8.89 -12.21
C ILE A 690 -6.48 -7.88 -13.09
N THR A 691 -6.23 -7.95 -14.40
CA THR A 691 -6.99 -7.19 -15.40
C THR A 691 -8.40 -7.79 -15.53
N PRO A 692 -9.48 -6.98 -15.48
CA PRO A 692 -10.83 -7.47 -15.72
C PRO A 692 -10.96 -8.16 -17.09
N PRO A 693 -11.70 -9.27 -17.20
CA PRO A 693 -11.90 -9.97 -18.48
C PRO A 693 -12.59 -9.09 -19.53
N SER A 694 -12.15 -9.22 -20.78
CA SER A 694 -12.66 -8.43 -21.92
C SER A 694 -14.15 -8.65 -22.20
N GLN A 695 -14.82 -7.64 -22.75
CA GLN A 695 -16.25 -7.69 -23.09
C GLN A 695 -16.59 -8.86 -24.05
N GLN A 696 -15.70 -9.19 -24.98
CA GLN A 696 -15.88 -10.28 -25.92
C GLN A 696 -15.93 -11.65 -25.21
N ARG A 697 -15.11 -11.85 -24.16
CA ARG A 697 -15.12 -13.06 -23.32
C ARG A 697 -16.38 -13.15 -22.48
N GLN A 698 -16.89 -12.01 -22.01
CA GLN A 698 -18.16 -11.93 -21.26
C GLN A 698 -19.35 -12.35 -22.15
N GLN A 699 -19.42 -11.87 -23.39
CA GLN A 699 -20.46 -12.27 -24.36
C GLN A 699 -20.43 -13.77 -24.68
N ILE A 700 -19.24 -14.35 -24.87
CA ILE A 700 -19.09 -15.80 -25.12
C ILE A 700 -19.56 -16.62 -23.92
N ALA A 701 -19.27 -16.17 -22.70
CA ALA A 701 -19.74 -16.84 -21.48
C ALA A 701 -21.27 -16.76 -21.32
N GLU A 702 -21.88 -15.63 -21.69
CA GLU A 702 -23.34 -15.46 -21.69
C GLU A 702 -24.02 -16.36 -22.72
N ILE A 703 -23.49 -16.46 -23.94
CA ILE A 703 -23.99 -17.35 -24.99
C ILE A 703 -23.92 -18.82 -24.55
N ASN A 704 -22.80 -19.23 -23.94
CA ASN A 704 -22.64 -20.59 -23.42
C ASN A 704 -23.57 -20.90 -22.24
N LYS A 705 -23.88 -19.89 -21.41
CA LYS A 705 -24.84 -20.03 -20.31
C LYS A 705 -26.27 -20.15 -20.83
N GLN A 706 -26.65 -19.32 -21.81
CA GLN A 706 -27.94 -19.43 -22.50
C GLN A 706 -28.09 -20.80 -23.19
N ALA A 707 -27.03 -21.32 -23.84
CA ALA A 707 -27.05 -22.65 -24.44
C ALA A 707 -27.22 -23.81 -23.43
N LYS A 708 -26.73 -23.64 -22.18
CA LYS A 708 -26.94 -24.59 -21.09
C LYS A 708 -28.33 -24.49 -20.46
N GLU A 709 -28.87 -23.29 -20.28
CA GLU A 709 -30.21 -23.06 -19.73
C GLU A 709 -31.32 -23.58 -20.67
N VAL A 710 -31.12 -23.50 -22.00
CA VAL A 710 -32.03 -24.06 -23.01
C VAL A 710 -32.14 -25.60 -22.93
N ARG A 711 -31.17 -26.29 -22.33
CA ARG A 711 -31.20 -27.76 -22.17
C ARG A 711 -31.99 -28.26 -20.95
N GLN A 712 -32.48 -27.37 -20.07
CA GLN A 712 -33.00 -27.75 -18.75
C GLN A 712 -34.36 -27.15 -18.36
N LEU A 713 -35.23 -26.82 -19.33
CA LEU A 713 -36.58 -26.31 -19.05
C LEU A 713 -37.66 -27.36 -19.38
N SER A 714 -38.27 -27.93 -18.35
CA SER A 714 -39.61 -28.55 -18.44
C SER A 714 -40.49 -27.87 -17.38
N ALA A 715 -41.51 -27.14 -17.84
CA ALA A 715 -42.44 -26.41 -16.97
C ALA A 715 -43.46 -27.40 -16.36
N VAL A 716 -43.71 -27.30 -15.06
CA VAL A 716 -44.71 -28.11 -14.35
C VAL A 716 -45.88 -27.21 -13.93
N THR A 717 -47.06 -27.53 -14.45
CA THR A 717 -48.33 -26.89 -14.10
C THR A 717 -48.96 -27.62 -12.92
N THR A 718 -49.29 -26.92 -11.83
CA THR A 718 -49.96 -27.50 -10.66
C THR A 718 -51.30 -26.82 -10.42
N ARG A 719 -52.35 -27.61 -10.17
CA ARG A 719 -53.71 -27.14 -9.81
C ARG A 719 -53.83 -27.04 -8.29
N THR A 720 -54.22 -25.89 -7.77
CA THR A 720 -54.51 -25.70 -6.33
C THR A 720 -55.72 -24.78 -6.14
N THR A 721 -56.42 -24.90 -5.01
CA THR A 721 -57.64 -24.13 -4.69
C THR A 721 -57.39 -23.09 -3.59
N ASN A 722 -58.08 -21.95 -3.68
CA ASN A 722 -58.12 -20.93 -2.63
C ASN A 722 -59.00 -21.40 -1.44
N VAL A 723 -58.79 -20.84 -0.24
CA VAL A 723 -59.64 -20.96 0.97
C VAL A 723 -61.14 -20.69 0.70
N HIS A 724 -61.49 -20.00 -0.39
CA HIS A 724 -62.87 -19.77 -0.86
C HIS A 724 -63.38 -20.73 -1.95
N GLY A 725 -62.61 -21.75 -2.35
CA GLY A 725 -63.07 -22.84 -3.24
C GLY A 725 -62.84 -22.65 -4.74
N ASP A 726 -62.25 -21.53 -5.19
CA ASP A 726 -61.93 -21.32 -6.61
C ASP A 726 -60.63 -22.01 -7.05
N GLU A 727 -60.64 -22.64 -8.23
CA GLU A 727 -59.48 -23.33 -8.83
C GLU A 727 -58.47 -22.37 -9.46
N LEU A 728 -57.21 -22.46 -9.05
CA LEU A 728 -56.06 -21.75 -9.64
C LEU A 728 -55.13 -22.74 -10.34
N ILE A 729 -54.79 -22.44 -11.60
CA ILE A 729 -53.78 -23.16 -12.39
C ILE A 729 -52.52 -22.30 -12.42
N VAL A 730 -51.44 -22.77 -11.82
CA VAL A 730 -50.15 -22.05 -11.79
C VAL A 730 -49.09 -22.87 -12.51
N THR A 731 -48.42 -22.26 -13.48
CA THR A 731 -47.31 -22.84 -14.22
C THR A 731 -46.00 -22.38 -13.61
N THR A 732 -45.29 -23.26 -12.90
CA THR A 732 -43.96 -22.95 -12.34
C THR A 732 -42.86 -23.45 -13.27
N ILE A 733 -41.85 -22.61 -13.50
CA ILE A 733 -40.79 -22.87 -14.49
C ILE A 733 -39.46 -23.17 -13.78
N SER A 734 -39.30 -22.83 -12.49
CA SER A 734 -38.08 -23.13 -11.72
C SER A 734 -38.31 -23.90 -10.41
N PRO A 735 -37.38 -24.77 -9.97
CA PRO A 735 -37.43 -25.43 -8.65
C PRO A 735 -37.38 -24.46 -7.45
N TYR A 736 -36.90 -23.23 -7.67
CA TYR A 736 -36.87 -22.18 -6.64
C TYR A 736 -38.27 -21.62 -6.37
N GLU A 737 -39.10 -21.45 -7.40
CA GLU A 737 -40.50 -21.02 -7.26
C GLU A 737 -41.35 -22.05 -6.50
N GLN A 738 -41.02 -23.34 -6.57
CA GLN A 738 -41.69 -24.40 -5.81
C GLN A 738 -41.35 -24.41 -4.31
N SER A 739 -40.23 -23.81 -3.88
CA SER A 739 -39.78 -23.83 -2.47
C SER A 739 -39.98 -22.51 -1.72
N ALA A 740 -40.17 -21.40 -2.43
CA ALA A 740 -40.17 -20.07 -1.82
C ALA A 740 -41.40 -19.23 -2.20
N PHE A 741 -42.61 -19.76 -2.05
CA PHE A 741 -43.81 -18.92 -1.89
C PHE A 741 -44.10 -18.70 -0.40
N GLY A 742 -43.17 -18.02 0.28
CA GLY A 742 -43.33 -17.59 1.67
C GLY A 742 -43.84 -16.15 1.75
N SER A 743 -45.16 -15.96 1.86
CA SER A 743 -45.80 -14.65 2.03
C SER A 743 -45.64 -14.04 3.44
N LYS A 744 -44.54 -14.35 4.15
CA LYS A 744 -44.20 -13.73 5.45
C LYS A 744 -42.87 -13.00 5.33
N THR A 745 -42.93 -11.68 5.48
CA THR A 745 -41.74 -10.84 5.67
C THR A 745 -41.01 -11.29 6.93
N ASP A 746 -39.88 -12.00 6.77
CA ASP A 746 -39.13 -12.59 7.88
C ASP A 746 -38.56 -11.50 8.81
N TRP A 747 -39.26 -11.24 9.90
CA TRP A 747 -38.88 -10.24 10.89
C TRP A 747 -37.66 -10.69 11.72
N ARG A 748 -37.34 -11.98 11.76
CA ARG A 748 -36.24 -12.53 12.58
C ARG A 748 -34.88 -12.13 12.03
N VAL A 749 -34.70 -12.26 10.71
CA VAL A 749 -33.46 -11.82 10.01
C VAL A 749 -33.23 -10.33 10.20
N ARG A 750 -34.29 -9.53 10.17
CA ARG A 750 -34.21 -8.08 10.43
C ARG A 750 -33.90 -7.75 11.88
N ALA A 751 -34.48 -8.47 12.83
CA ALA A 751 -34.17 -8.31 14.25
C ALA A 751 -32.68 -8.57 14.54
N ILE A 752 -32.11 -9.64 13.97
CA ILE A 752 -30.67 -9.93 14.09
C ILE A 752 -29.85 -8.80 13.45
N SER A 753 -30.25 -8.33 12.27
CA SER A 753 -29.54 -7.25 11.56
C SER A 753 -29.57 -5.93 12.35
N ALA A 754 -30.68 -5.61 13.02
CA ALA A 754 -30.84 -4.40 13.83
C ALA A 754 -29.88 -4.37 15.03
N THR A 755 -29.49 -5.51 15.60
CA THR A 755 -28.50 -5.55 16.70
C THR A 755 -27.14 -4.95 16.30
N ASN A 756 -26.79 -4.96 15.02
CA ASN A 756 -25.54 -4.40 14.50
C ASN A 756 -25.58 -2.87 14.26
N LEU A 757 -26.73 -2.20 14.45
CA LEU A 757 -26.86 -0.75 14.23
C LEU A 757 -25.90 0.08 15.09
N HIS A 758 -25.49 -0.44 16.25
CA HIS A 758 -24.51 0.20 17.11
C HIS A 758 -23.13 0.40 16.44
N LEU A 759 -22.78 -0.40 15.42
CA LEU A 759 -21.51 -0.26 14.68
C LEU A 759 -21.52 0.97 13.76
N ARG A 760 -22.67 1.31 13.17
CA ARG A 760 -22.82 2.44 12.24
C ARG A 760 -22.68 3.79 12.93
N VAL A 761 -22.99 3.83 14.23
CA VAL A 761 -22.87 5.00 15.09
C VAL A 761 -21.42 5.52 15.21
N ASN A 762 -20.42 4.70 14.87
CA ASN A 762 -19.02 5.15 14.84
C ASN A 762 -18.68 6.02 13.62
N HIS A 763 -19.48 5.95 12.56
CA HIS A 763 -19.27 6.67 11.31
C HIS A 763 -20.52 7.49 10.98
N ILE A 764 -20.59 8.69 11.56
CA ILE A 764 -21.69 9.63 11.35
C ILE A 764 -21.21 10.76 10.45
N TYR A 765 -21.86 10.91 9.30
CA TYR A 765 -21.67 12.03 8.37
C TYR A 765 -22.78 13.05 8.59
N VAL A 766 -22.39 14.32 8.75
CA VAL A 766 -23.34 15.43 8.82
C VAL A 766 -23.14 16.24 7.55
N ASN A 767 -24.20 16.35 6.74
CA ASN A 767 -24.18 17.15 5.53
C ASN A 767 -24.27 18.64 5.92
N SER A 768 -23.10 19.25 6.18
CA SER A 768 -22.98 20.69 6.47
C SER A 768 -22.96 21.49 5.18
N TYR A 769 -23.92 22.40 5.01
CA TYR A 769 -23.97 23.41 3.95
C TYR A 769 -23.41 24.76 4.44
N ASP A 770 -23.14 25.68 3.50
CA ASP A 770 -22.57 27.00 3.80
C ASP A 770 -23.42 27.76 4.84
N VAL A 771 -22.74 28.49 5.73
CA VAL A 771 -23.37 29.23 6.82
C VAL A 771 -24.12 30.41 6.24
N ASN A 772 -25.46 30.37 6.25
CA ASN A 772 -26.27 31.56 6.05
C ASN A 772 -26.19 32.40 7.33
N GLU A 773 -25.65 33.63 7.24
CA GLU A 773 -25.48 34.55 8.38
C GLU A 773 -26.81 34.90 9.11
N THR A 774 -27.95 34.62 8.47
CA THR A 774 -29.30 34.91 8.98
C THR A 774 -30.05 33.67 9.51
N GLY A 775 -29.50 32.45 9.37
CA GLY A 775 -30.19 31.20 9.72
C GLY A 775 -29.89 30.68 11.13
N TYR A 776 -30.81 29.88 11.70
CA TYR A 776 -30.57 29.19 12.97
C TYR A 776 -29.61 28.00 12.80
N THR A 777 -28.76 27.76 13.80
CA THR A 777 -27.89 26.57 13.87
C THR A 777 -28.39 25.61 14.93
N TYR A 778 -28.60 24.34 14.56
CA TYR A 778 -29.14 23.31 15.46
C TYR A 778 -28.03 22.44 16.01
N ILE A 779 -28.00 22.23 17.33
CA ILE A 779 -27.02 21.38 18.01
C ILE A 779 -27.70 20.13 18.53
N MET A 780 -27.34 18.98 17.96
CA MET A 780 -27.83 17.66 18.37
C MET A 780 -26.81 16.97 19.30
N PRO A 781 -27.22 16.60 20.53
CA PRO A 781 -26.39 15.79 21.42
C PRO A 781 -26.11 14.42 20.83
N LYS A 782 -24.85 13.97 20.87
CA LYS A 782 -24.52 12.65 20.33
C LYS A 782 -25.24 11.54 21.10
N ASN A 783 -25.39 11.64 22.42
CA ASN A 783 -26.02 10.57 23.20
C ASN A 783 -27.46 10.24 22.74
N ILE A 784 -28.26 11.27 22.43
CA ILE A 784 -29.60 11.12 21.84
C ILE A 784 -29.47 10.44 20.48
N LEU A 785 -28.69 11.00 19.57
CA LEU A 785 -28.56 10.45 18.22
C LEU A 785 -28.11 8.98 18.20
N LYS A 786 -27.12 8.63 19.03
CA LYS A 786 -26.62 7.26 19.17
C LYS A 786 -27.74 6.31 19.63
N ARG A 787 -28.59 6.75 20.55
CA ARG A 787 -29.72 5.95 21.04
C ARG A 787 -30.81 5.84 19.98
N PHE A 788 -31.15 6.93 19.29
CA PHE A 788 -32.14 6.95 18.20
C PHE A 788 -31.80 5.94 17.09
N ILE A 789 -30.53 5.88 16.68
CA ILE A 789 -30.06 4.92 15.66
C ILE A 789 -30.15 3.48 16.18
N ARG A 790 -29.81 3.22 17.45
CA ARG A 790 -29.82 1.87 18.03
C ARG A 790 -31.23 1.28 18.18
N ILE A 791 -32.24 2.12 18.40
CA ILE A 791 -33.62 1.66 18.57
C ILE A 791 -34.38 1.48 17.24
N ALA A 792 -33.77 1.83 16.11
CA ALA A 792 -34.41 1.83 14.79
C ALA A 792 -34.44 0.44 14.12
N ASP A 793 -35.17 0.33 13.01
CA ASP A 793 -35.07 -0.77 12.04
C ASP A 793 -34.33 -0.29 10.78
N LEU A 794 -33.62 -1.20 10.11
CA LEU A 794 -32.87 -0.87 8.88
C LEU A 794 -33.77 -0.50 7.69
N ARG A 795 -35.03 -0.93 7.71
CA ARG A 795 -35.95 -0.84 6.57
C ARG A 795 -37.20 -0.02 6.86
N THR A 796 -37.78 -0.18 8.05
CA THR A 796 -38.96 0.56 8.49
C THR A 796 -38.53 1.84 9.20
N GLN A 797 -39.11 2.97 8.80
CA GLN A 797 -38.81 4.27 9.38
C GLN A 797 -39.40 4.42 10.79
N ILE A 798 -38.69 5.15 11.64
CA ILE A 798 -39.15 5.61 12.96
C ILE A 798 -38.95 7.11 13.08
N ALA A 799 -39.76 7.80 13.88
CA ALA A 799 -39.73 9.23 14.09
C ALA A 799 -39.78 9.63 15.57
N GLY A 800 -39.29 10.83 15.89
CA GLY A 800 -39.39 11.45 17.21
C GLY A 800 -39.46 12.98 17.12
N TYR A 801 -40.23 13.61 18.01
CA TYR A 801 -40.33 15.07 18.09
C TYR A 801 -39.16 15.66 18.86
N MET A 802 -38.60 16.77 18.37
CA MET A 802 -37.44 17.44 18.94
C MET A 802 -37.87 18.69 19.72
N TYR A 803 -37.40 18.79 20.96
CA TYR A 803 -37.62 19.95 21.83
C TYR A 803 -36.28 20.48 22.34
N GLY A 804 -36.19 21.80 22.47
CA GLY A 804 -34.94 22.44 22.85
C GLY A 804 -35.10 23.87 23.31
N ILE A 805 -33.97 24.54 23.50
CA ILE A 805 -33.90 25.93 23.93
C ILE A 805 -32.67 26.60 23.31
N SER A 806 -32.74 27.91 23.09
CA SER A 806 -31.55 28.69 22.76
C SER A 806 -30.73 28.96 24.02
N PRO A 807 -29.39 28.86 23.94
CA PRO A 807 -28.55 29.24 25.06
C PRO A 807 -28.62 30.76 25.28
N LEU A 808 -28.47 31.20 26.53
CA LEU A 808 -28.69 32.61 26.94
C LEU A 808 -27.76 33.60 26.22
N ASP A 809 -26.61 33.14 25.77
CA ASP A 809 -25.57 33.90 25.09
C ASP A 809 -25.79 34.03 23.58
N ASN A 810 -26.58 33.14 22.96
CA ASN A 810 -26.80 33.17 21.52
C ASN A 810 -28.20 32.68 21.07
N PRO A 811 -29.11 33.59 20.69
CA PRO A 811 -30.46 33.24 20.27
C PRO A 811 -30.53 32.56 18.89
N GLN A 812 -29.48 32.69 18.06
CA GLN A 812 -29.41 32.03 16.74
C GLN A 812 -29.03 30.55 16.84
N VAL A 813 -28.60 30.08 18.01
CA VAL A 813 -28.31 28.66 18.26
C VAL A 813 -29.51 28.00 18.92
N LYS A 814 -29.84 26.78 18.47
CA LYS A 814 -30.92 25.95 19.01
C LYS A 814 -30.35 24.64 19.51
N GLU A 815 -30.30 24.45 20.83
CA GLU A 815 -29.81 23.21 21.45
C GLU A 815 -30.96 22.23 21.65
N ILE A 816 -30.89 21.07 21.00
CA ILE A 816 -31.89 20.00 21.19
C ILE A 816 -31.63 19.34 22.55
N ARG A 817 -32.59 19.44 23.47
CA ARG A 817 -32.45 18.92 24.84
C ARG A 817 -33.25 17.63 25.05
N CYS A 818 -34.35 17.47 24.32
CA CYS A 818 -35.26 16.34 24.48
C CYS A 818 -35.73 15.80 23.12
N VAL A 819 -35.80 14.47 23.00
CA VAL A 819 -36.53 13.80 21.91
C VAL A 819 -37.68 13.00 22.50
N VAL A 820 -38.89 13.28 22.04
CA VAL A 820 -40.12 12.61 22.49
C VAL A 820 -40.50 11.54 21.48
N MET A 821 -40.51 10.28 21.92
CA MET A 821 -41.02 9.15 21.15
C MET A 821 -42.52 9.03 21.40
N VAL A 822 -43.30 9.10 20.32
CA VAL A 822 -44.76 9.01 20.37
C VAL A 822 -45.23 7.66 19.82
N PRO A 823 -46.46 7.21 20.14
CA PRO A 823 -47.08 6.07 19.46
C PRO A 823 -46.97 6.26 17.94
N GLN A 824 -46.45 5.28 17.22
CA GLN A 824 -46.21 5.43 15.79
C GLN A 824 -46.27 4.10 15.02
N ARG A 825 -46.61 4.21 13.74
CA ARG A 825 -46.58 3.11 12.78
C ARG A 825 -45.74 3.52 11.56
N GLY A 826 -44.67 2.78 11.30
CA GLY A 826 -43.71 3.08 10.25
C GLY A 826 -43.92 2.25 8.99
N SER A 827 -43.57 2.80 7.85
CA SER A 827 -43.41 2.08 6.58
C SER A 827 -41.99 2.27 6.04
N HIS A 828 -41.76 1.80 4.82
CA HIS A 828 -40.49 2.02 4.11
C HIS A 828 -40.31 3.49 3.67
N GLN A 829 -41.42 4.21 3.51
CA GLN A 829 -41.45 5.53 2.86
C GLN A 829 -41.90 6.65 3.79
N GLN A 830 -42.88 6.39 4.67
CA GLN A 830 -43.43 7.36 5.63
C GLN A 830 -43.62 6.76 7.02
N VAL A 831 -43.79 7.64 8.02
CA VAL A 831 -44.19 7.30 9.39
C VAL A 831 -45.55 7.95 9.69
N HIS A 832 -46.47 7.18 10.24
CA HIS A 832 -47.76 7.64 10.73
C HIS A 832 -47.67 7.95 12.22
N LEU A 833 -48.07 9.17 12.60
CA LEU A 833 -48.04 9.69 13.96
C LEU A 833 -49.45 10.18 14.36
N PRO A 834 -49.86 10.08 15.64
CA PRO A 834 -51.08 10.68 16.14
C PRO A 834 -51.07 12.20 16.01
N SER A 835 -52.25 12.80 15.88
CA SER A 835 -52.40 14.25 15.70
C SER A 835 -52.17 15.06 16.98
N SER A 836 -52.30 14.45 18.16
CA SER A 836 -52.04 15.14 19.43
C SER A 836 -50.54 15.31 19.68
N LEU A 837 -50.11 16.52 20.04
CA LEU A 837 -48.74 16.77 20.51
C LEU A 837 -48.54 16.27 21.95
N PRO A 838 -47.28 15.95 22.34
CA PRO A 838 -46.98 15.53 23.70
C PRO A 838 -47.08 16.70 24.69
N GLU A 839 -47.82 16.52 25.78
CA GLU A 839 -47.92 17.48 26.88
C GLU A 839 -47.31 16.88 28.15
N HIS A 840 -46.40 17.63 28.78
CA HIS A 840 -45.78 17.26 30.06
C HIS A 840 -45.10 18.47 30.71
N ASP A 841 -44.96 18.48 32.03
CA ASP A 841 -44.35 19.59 32.79
C ASP A 841 -42.92 19.93 32.33
N PHE A 842 -42.06 18.91 32.16
CA PHE A 842 -40.69 19.09 31.60
C PHE A 842 -40.62 19.70 30.19
N LEU A 843 -41.71 19.68 29.40
CA LEU A 843 -41.72 20.27 28.05
C LEU A 843 -42.11 21.74 28.06
N LYS A 844 -42.66 22.27 29.16
CA LYS A 844 -43.14 23.67 29.23
C LYS A 844 -42.03 24.70 29.03
N ASP A 845 -40.82 24.38 29.47
CA ASP A 845 -39.65 25.24 29.36
C ASP A 845 -38.91 25.11 28.01
N PHE A 846 -39.36 24.20 27.14
CA PHE A 846 -38.73 23.95 25.84
C PHE A 846 -39.64 24.37 24.68
N GLU A 847 -39.04 24.91 23.62
CA GLU A 847 -39.74 25.17 22.38
C GLU A 847 -39.66 23.94 21.44
N PRO A 848 -40.70 23.66 20.64
CA PRO A 848 -40.64 22.63 19.61
C PRO A 848 -39.70 23.05 18.48
N LEU A 849 -38.75 22.18 18.14
CA LEU A 849 -37.75 22.39 17.08
C LEU A 849 -38.03 21.51 15.84
N GLY A 850 -39.18 20.84 15.80
CA GLY A 850 -39.60 19.98 14.69
C GLY A 850 -39.48 18.49 15.01
N TRP A 851 -39.07 17.68 14.02
CA TRP A 851 -39.05 16.22 14.15
C TRP A 851 -37.88 15.58 13.41
N MET A 852 -37.48 14.40 13.86
CA MET A 852 -36.45 13.59 13.23
C MET A 852 -36.97 12.21 12.87
N HIS A 853 -36.51 11.63 11.76
CA HIS A 853 -36.86 10.26 11.38
C HIS A 853 -35.72 9.51 10.70
N THR A 854 -35.78 8.18 10.72
CA THR A 854 -34.84 7.32 9.99
C THR A 854 -35.31 7.08 8.57
N GLN A 855 -34.36 6.88 7.65
CA GLN A 855 -34.65 6.44 6.28
C GLN A 855 -33.69 5.31 5.84
N PRO A 856 -34.19 4.30 5.12
CA PRO A 856 -33.41 3.11 4.77
C PRO A 856 -32.31 3.40 3.74
N ASN A 857 -32.51 4.41 2.89
CA ASN A 857 -31.57 4.86 1.87
C ASN A 857 -31.36 6.37 1.97
N GLU A 858 -30.17 6.85 1.63
CA GLU A 858 -29.90 8.28 1.51
C GLU A 858 -30.54 8.83 0.22
N LEU A 859 -31.42 9.82 0.38
CA LEU A 859 -32.05 10.53 -0.73
C LEU A 859 -31.30 11.85 -0.99
N PRO A 860 -31.08 12.24 -2.27
CA PRO A 860 -30.42 13.50 -2.60
C PRO A 860 -31.27 14.73 -2.27
N GLN A 861 -32.59 14.54 -2.20
CA GLN A 861 -33.60 15.54 -1.92
C GLN A 861 -34.49 15.08 -0.75
N LEU A 862 -35.14 16.02 -0.08
CA LEU A 862 -36.17 15.69 0.91
C LEU A 862 -37.29 14.90 0.22
N SER A 863 -37.95 13.97 0.91
CA SER A 863 -39.04 13.23 0.28
C SER A 863 -40.30 14.11 0.19
N PRO A 864 -41.12 13.97 -0.88
CA PRO A 864 -42.38 14.71 -0.97
C PRO A 864 -43.32 14.40 0.21
N GLN A 865 -43.27 13.17 0.73
CA GLN A 865 -44.04 12.72 1.90
C GLN A 865 -43.61 13.46 3.18
N ASP A 866 -42.32 13.75 3.36
CA ASP A 866 -41.83 14.53 4.50
C ASP A 866 -42.29 16.00 4.41
N VAL A 867 -42.30 16.58 3.20
CA VAL A 867 -42.81 17.95 2.97
C VAL A 867 -44.31 18.03 3.32
N THR A 868 -45.11 17.08 2.81
CA THR A 868 -46.54 17.01 3.12
C THR A 868 -46.80 16.78 4.60
N SER A 869 -46.07 15.86 5.25
CA SER A 869 -46.23 15.56 6.68
C SER A 869 -45.86 16.75 7.56
N HIS A 870 -44.74 17.42 7.25
CA HIS A 870 -44.30 18.58 8.01
C HIS A 870 -45.24 19.79 7.83
N ALA A 871 -45.76 20.03 6.62
CA ALA A 871 -46.75 21.07 6.38
C ALA A 871 -48.05 20.81 7.17
N ARG A 872 -48.51 19.55 7.24
CA ARG A 872 -49.67 19.16 8.08
C ARG A 872 -49.41 19.38 9.57
N PHE A 873 -48.20 19.09 10.07
CA PHE A 873 -47.86 19.36 11.47
C PHE A 873 -47.89 20.85 11.80
N LEU A 874 -47.37 21.69 10.90
CA LEU A 874 -47.40 23.15 11.04
C LEU A 874 -48.82 23.74 10.97
N GLU A 875 -49.70 23.18 10.14
CA GLU A 875 -51.09 23.64 10.02
C GLU A 875 -51.92 23.24 11.24
N ASN A 876 -51.76 22.00 11.72
CA ASN A 876 -52.55 21.48 12.84
C ASN A 876 -52.10 22.04 14.19
N ASN A 877 -50.84 22.49 14.32
CA ASN A 877 -50.26 22.89 15.60
C ASN A 877 -49.73 24.32 15.59
N LYS A 878 -50.46 25.23 16.25
CA LYS A 878 -50.05 26.64 16.38
C LYS A 878 -48.77 26.86 17.21
N GLN A 879 -48.33 25.85 17.99
CA GLN A 879 -47.09 25.93 18.77
C GLN A 879 -45.83 25.80 17.91
N TRP A 880 -45.92 25.23 16.70
CA TRP A 880 -44.77 25.04 15.83
C TRP A 880 -44.52 26.29 14.99
N ASP A 881 -43.31 26.85 15.13
CA ASP A 881 -42.87 28.01 14.37
C ASP A 881 -42.26 27.56 13.03
N ARG A 882 -42.75 28.15 11.93
CA ARG A 882 -42.29 27.88 10.55
C ARG A 882 -40.80 28.16 10.35
N GLU A 883 -40.24 29.12 11.09
CA GLU A 883 -38.83 29.51 10.96
C GLU A 883 -37.90 28.62 11.79
N LYS A 884 -38.39 28.04 12.90
CA LYS A 884 -37.58 27.28 13.87
C LYS A 884 -37.76 25.77 13.80
N CYS A 885 -38.85 25.27 13.23
CA CYS A 885 -39.10 23.84 13.12
C CYS A 885 -38.38 23.25 11.90
N ILE A 886 -37.61 22.18 12.12
CA ILE A 886 -36.86 21.48 11.08
C ILE A 886 -37.27 20.01 10.94
N ILE A 887 -36.93 19.44 9.79
CA ILE A 887 -37.01 18.01 9.50
C ILE A 887 -35.60 17.46 9.49
N LEU A 888 -35.32 16.52 10.38
CA LEU A 888 -34.02 15.86 10.47
C LEU A 888 -34.11 14.44 9.91
N THR A 889 -33.46 14.18 8.78
CA THR A 889 -33.39 12.84 8.18
C THR A 889 -32.12 12.13 8.63
N CYS A 890 -32.27 10.89 9.10
CA CYS A 890 -31.16 10.00 9.47
C CYS A 890 -31.12 8.80 8.52
N SER A 891 -30.23 8.87 7.53
CA SER A 891 -30.12 7.87 6.46
C SER A 891 -29.15 6.76 6.82
N PHE A 892 -29.56 5.52 6.58
CA PHE A 892 -28.72 4.36 6.75
C PHE A 892 -27.91 4.06 5.48
N THR A 893 -26.61 4.29 5.54
CA THR A 893 -25.65 3.90 4.50
C THR A 893 -24.87 2.65 4.96
N PRO A 894 -24.30 1.84 4.06
CA PRO A 894 -23.52 0.66 4.46
C PRO A 894 -22.37 1.05 5.41
N GLY A 895 -22.42 0.56 6.66
CA GLY A 895 -21.41 0.84 7.69
C GLY A 895 -21.41 2.25 8.28
N SER A 896 -22.34 3.13 7.92
CA SER A 896 -22.38 4.53 8.41
C SER A 896 -23.81 5.08 8.48
N CYS A 897 -23.96 6.30 9.01
CA CYS A 897 -25.21 7.05 8.99
C CYS A 897 -24.97 8.47 8.46
N SER A 898 -25.89 8.98 7.65
CA SER A 898 -25.85 10.34 7.10
C SER A 898 -27.01 11.17 7.65
N LEU A 899 -26.72 12.34 8.20
CA LEU A 899 -27.71 13.27 8.72
C LEU A 899 -27.82 14.51 7.85
N THR A 900 -29.06 14.89 7.54
CA THR A 900 -29.37 16.16 6.86
C THR A 900 -30.57 16.83 7.53
N SER A 901 -30.46 18.13 7.79
CA SER A 901 -31.54 18.97 8.31
C SER A 901 -32.12 19.85 7.23
N TYR A 902 -33.45 19.93 7.20
CA TYR A 902 -34.22 20.70 6.24
C TYR A 902 -35.21 21.61 6.96
N LYS A 903 -35.50 22.76 6.34
CA LYS A 903 -36.60 23.66 6.70
C LYS A 903 -37.47 23.85 5.46
N LEU A 904 -38.78 23.99 5.63
CA LEU A 904 -39.65 24.31 4.49
C LEU A 904 -39.57 25.79 4.12
N THR A 905 -39.55 26.07 2.82
CA THR A 905 -39.79 27.41 2.29
C THR A 905 -41.27 27.73 2.30
N GLU A 906 -41.63 29.00 2.14
CA GLU A 906 -43.04 29.42 2.08
C GLU A 906 -43.81 28.70 0.96
N THR A 907 -43.18 28.56 -0.22
CA THR A 907 -43.74 27.83 -1.35
C THR A 907 -43.91 26.33 -1.07
N GLY A 908 -42.94 25.73 -0.36
CA GLY A 908 -43.03 24.33 0.06
C GLY A 908 -44.13 24.06 1.08
N TYR A 909 -44.36 24.99 2.01
CA TYR A 909 -45.46 24.92 2.97
C TYR A 909 -46.83 24.98 2.26
N GLU A 910 -47.02 25.93 1.35
CA GLU A 910 -48.27 26.05 0.59
C GLU A 910 -48.56 24.80 -0.25
N TRP A 911 -47.53 24.29 -0.94
CA TRP A 911 -47.64 23.07 -1.72
C TRP A 911 -47.95 21.86 -0.83
N GLY A 912 -47.24 21.68 0.28
CA GLY A 912 -47.40 20.56 1.20
C GLY A 912 -48.79 20.50 1.83
N ARG A 913 -49.40 21.65 2.13
CA ARG A 913 -50.79 21.75 2.63
C ARG A 913 -51.82 21.30 1.58
N LEU A 914 -51.64 21.70 0.32
CA LEU A 914 -52.58 21.39 -0.75
C LEU A 914 -52.44 19.96 -1.28
N ASN A 915 -51.27 19.34 -1.10
CA ASN A 915 -50.99 18.02 -1.64
C ASN A 915 -51.81 16.91 -0.95
N LYS A 916 -52.59 16.20 -1.76
CA LYS A 916 -53.36 15.00 -1.36
C LYS A 916 -52.80 13.71 -1.97
N ASP A 917 -51.89 13.80 -2.93
CA ASP A 917 -51.28 12.64 -3.58
C ASP A 917 -50.20 12.03 -2.67
N SER A 918 -50.31 10.72 -2.43
CA SER A 918 -49.40 9.92 -1.60
C SER A 918 -48.38 9.12 -2.42
N GLY A 919 -48.38 9.28 -3.74
CA GLY A 919 -47.43 8.65 -4.65
C GLY A 919 -45.99 9.17 -4.48
N SER A 920 -45.03 8.43 -5.05
CA SER A 920 -43.60 8.77 -4.93
C SER A 920 -43.19 10.06 -5.66
N ASN A 921 -43.95 10.47 -6.68
CA ASN A 921 -43.69 11.68 -7.49
C ASN A 921 -44.98 12.50 -7.67
N PRO A 922 -45.43 13.21 -6.63
CA PRO A 922 -46.64 14.02 -6.70
C PRO A 922 -46.45 15.24 -7.62
N GLN A 923 -47.53 15.63 -8.32
CA GLN A 923 -47.50 16.73 -9.28
C GLN A 923 -47.13 18.07 -8.61
N GLY A 924 -46.22 18.81 -9.23
CA GLY A 924 -45.79 20.13 -8.74
C GLY A 924 -44.72 20.11 -7.65
N TYR A 925 -44.21 18.94 -7.24
CA TYR A 925 -43.08 18.86 -6.30
C TYR A 925 -41.79 19.44 -6.91
N LEU A 926 -41.13 20.37 -6.21
CA LEU A 926 -39.88 20.98 -6.64
C LEU A 926 -38.85 20.99 -5.50
N PRO A 927 -37.54 20.84 -5.79
CA PRO A 927 -36.48 20.96 -4.78
C PRO A 927 -36.37 22.32 -4.10
N THR A 928 -37.03 23.36 -4.62
CA THR A 928 -37.11 24.71 -4.02
C THR A 928 -38.12 24.80 -2.86
N HIS A 929 -38.84 23.73 -2.57
CA HIS A 929 -39.81 23.66 -1.46
C HIS A 929 -39.15 23.55 -0.07
N TYR A 930 -37.84 23.37 -0.02
CA TYR A 930 -37.11 23.28 1.24
C TYR A 930 -35.71 23.89 1.10
N ASP A 931 -35.19 24.38 2.22
CA ASP A 931 -33.81 24.81 2.38
C ASP A 931 -33.08 23.86 3.33
N LYS A 932 -31.80 23.65 3.08
CA LYS A 932 -30.95 22.87 3.98
C LYS A 932 -30.42 23.78 5.09
N VAL A 933 -30.49 23.32 6.32
CA VAL A 933 -30.14 24.11 7.50
C VAL A 933 -28.91 23.54 8.19
N GLN A 934 -28.13 24.39 8.85
CA GLN A 934 -26.93 23.98 9.54
C GLN A 934 -27.21 23.19 10.81
N MET A 935 -26.49 22.08 10.97
CA MET A 935 -26.55 21.22 12.15
C MET A 935 -25.15 20.85 12.61
N LEU A 936 -24.95 20.77 13.92
CA LEU A 936 -23.73 20.35 14.57
C LEU A 936 -24.01 19.23 15.58
N LEU A 937 -23.03 18.35 15.76
CA LEU A 937 -23.05 17.32 16.80
C LEU A 937 -22.19 17.76 17.98
N SER A 938 -22.73 17.66 19.19
CA SER A 938 -22.03 18.04 20.42
C SER A 938 -21.93 16.87 21.40
N ASP A 939 -20.77 16.78 22.05
CA ASP A 939 -20.53 15.91 23.22
C ASP A 939 -20.50 16.71 24.53
N ARG A 940 -20.73 18.05 24.48
CA ARG A 940 -20.58 18.94 25.64
C ARG A 940 -21.75 18.85 26.63
N PHE A 941 -22.92 18.45 26.15
CA PHE A 941 -24.11 18.28 26.97
C PHE A 941 -24.86 17.02 26.57
N LEU A 942 -25.68 16.52 27.48
CA LEU A 942 -26.53 15.36 27.28
C LEU A 942 -27.97 15.83 27.13
N GLY A 943 -28.69 15.23 26.20
CA GLY A 943 -30.14 15.32 26.15
C GLY A 943 -30.81 14.06 26.69
N PHE A 944 -32.13 14.09 26.85
CA PHE A 944 -32.93 12.99 27.40
C PHE A 944 -34.09 12.60 26.47
N TYR A 945 -34.76 11.50 26.80
CA TYR A 945 -35.93 11.00 26.07
C TYR A 945 -37.19 11.04 26.91
N MET A 946 -38.32 11.17 26.21
CA MET A 946 -39.64 10.90 26.77
C MET A 946 -40.32 9.85 25.91
N VAL A 947 -41.08 8.97 26.56
CA VAL A 947 -41.76 7.83 25.95
C VAL A 947 -43.23 7.81 26.37
N PRO A 948 -44.13 7.11 25.66
CA PRO A 948 -45.53 7.03 26.05
C PRO A 948 -45.69 6.36 27.41
N ASP A 949 -46.61 6.85 28.24
CA ASP A 949 -46.84 6.30 29.58
C ASP A 949 -47.68 5.00 29.52
N ASN A 950 -48.76 5.05 28.73
CA ASN A 950 -49.75 3.98 28.58
C ASN A 950 -49.52 3.17 27.28
N GLY A 951 -48.40 2.45 27.22
CA GLY A 951 -48.09 1.52 26.13
C GLY A 951 -46.78 1.81 25.40
N PRO A 952 -46.43 0.97 24.41
CA PRO A 952 -45.18 1.13 23.67
C PRO A 952 -45.23 2.30 22.68
N TRP A 953 -44.07 2.75 22.22
CA TRP A 953 -44.01 3.73 21.13
C TRP A 953 -44.19 3.07 19.75
N ASN A 954 -43.78 1.82 19.55
CA ASN A 954 -43.86 1.13 18.26
C ASN A 954 -45.12 0.26 18.13
N TYR A 955 -45.99 0.59 17.17
CA TYR A 955 -47.22 -0.15 16.86
C TYR A 955 -47.14 -0.98 15.57
N ASN A 956 -45.96 -1.20 14.98
CA ASN A 956 -45.85 -1.92 13.70
C ASN A 956 -46.35 -3.37 13.75
N PHE A 957 -46.20 -4.07 14.89
CA PHE A 957 -46.78 -5.42 15.10
C PHE A 957 -48.17 -5.38 15.74
N MET A 958 -48.69 -4.19 16.05
CA MET A 958 -49.99 -3.95 16.67
C MET A 958 -50.77 -2.91 15.85
N GLY A 959 -50.67 -2.97 14.52
CA GLY A 959 -51.11 -1.90 13.64
C GLY A 959 -52.61 -1.56 13.75
N VAL A 960 -53.44 -2.51 14.18
CA VAL A 960 -54.88 -2.32 14.40
C VAL A 960 -55.16 -1.42 15.62
N LYS A 961 -54.25 -1.36 16.60
CA LYS A 961 -54.39 -0.53 17.81
C LYS A 961 -53.98 0.94 17.60
N HIS A 962 -53.36 1.26 16.46
CA HIS A 962 -52.88 2.61 16.17
C HIS A 962 -53.90 3.39 15.34
N THR A 963 -54.35 4.54 15.84
CA THR A 963 -55.23 5.47 15.14
C THR A 963 -54.65 6.89 15.18
N GLU A 964 -54.88 7.68 14.12
CA GLU A 964 -54.36 9.07 14.05
C GLU A 964 -54.98 10.00 15.11
N SER A 965 -56.20 9.69 15.57
CA SER A 965 -56.91 10.43 16.62
C SER A 965 -56.62 9.92 18.05
N MET A 966 -55.69 8.97 18.22
CA MET A 966 -55.34 8.43 19.53
C MET A 966 -54.74 9.50 20.45
N LYS A 967 -55.22 9.57 21.69
CA LYS A 967 -54.62 10.39 22.75
C LYS A 967 -53.59 9.59 23.52
N TYR A 968 -52.50 10.24 23.93
CA TYR A 968 -51.44 9.63 24.72
C TYR A 968 -50.86 10.63 25.72
N SER A 969 -50.34 10.11 26.84
CA SER A 969 -49.50 10.84 27.79
C SER A 969 -48.05 10.35 27.66
N VAL A 970 -47.09 11.18 28.07
CA VAL A 970 -45.66 10.85 28.02
C VAL A 970 -45.05 10.88 29.42
N LYS A 971 -44.01 10.07 29.63
CA LYS A 971 -43.18 10.06 30.84
C LYS A 971 -41.70 10.13 30.50
N LEU A 972 -40.88 10.53 31.46
CA LEU A 972 -39.43 10.46 31.33
C LEU A 972 -38.98 8.99 31.26
N GLY A 973 -38.27 8.62 30.19
CA GLY A 973 -37.83 7.24 30.01
C GLY A 973 -37.05 7.04 28.73
N ASN A 974 -36.23 5.99 28.70
CA ASN A 974 -35.47 5.64 27.50
C ASN A 974 -36.31 4.76 26.57
N PRO A 975 -36.31 5.02 25.25
CA PRO A 975 -37.02 4.19 24.30
C PRO A 975 -36.43 2.79 24.23
N LYS A 976 -37.33 1.80 24.17
CA LYS A 976 -37.03 0.40 23.89
C LYS A 976 -36.67 0.19 22.43
N GLU A 977 -35.96 -0.89 22.11
CA GLU A 977 -35.54 -1.22 20.74
C GLU A 977 -36.73 -1.60 19.84
N TYR A 978 -36.60 -1.45 18.53
CA TYR A 978 -37.72 -1.69 17.59
C TYR A 978 -38.38 -3.07 17.78
N TYR A 979 -37.58 -4.13 17.98
CA TYR A 979 -38.03 -5.53 18.15
C TYR A 979 -38.13 -5.97 19.62
N ASP A 980 -38.23 -5.05 20.57
CA ASP A 980 -38.43 -5.34 22.00
C ASP A 980 -39.71 -6.18 22.24
N ASN A 981 -39.76 -6.94 23.33
CA ASN A 981 -40.90 -7.82 23.62
C ASN A 981 -42.21 -7.05 23.80
N GLU A 982 -42.17 -5.84 24.36
CA GLU A 982 -43.36 -4.98 24.53
C GLU A 982 -43.98 -4.56 23.19
N HIS A 983 -43.19 -4.52 22.11
CA HIS A 983 -43.65 -4.09 20.78
C HIS A 983 -44.34 -5.18 19.98
N ARG A 984 -44.26 -6.45 20.42
CA ARG A 984 -44.72 -7.63 19.66
C ARG A 984 -45.38 -8.69 20.54
N PRO A 985 -46.38 -8.33 21.36
CA PRO A 985 -46.99 -9.25 22.32
C PRO A 985 -47.67 -10.46 21.65
N THR A 986 -48.21 -10.30 20.45
CA THR A 986 -48.88 -11.38 19.70
C THR A 986 -47.94 -12.56 19.44
N HIS A 987 -46.68 -12.33 19.09
CA HIS A 987 -45.71 -13.40 18.86
C HIS A 987 -45.41 -14.22 20.13
N TYR A 988 -45.49 -13.60 21.31
CA TYR A 988 -45.25 -14.28 22.58
C TYR A 988 -46.52 -14.98 23.10
N LEU A 989 -47.69 -14.39 22.86
CA LEU A 989 -48.98 -15.01 23.18
C LEU A 989 -49.25 -16.24 22.31
N GLU A 990 -48.93 -16.17 21.00
CA GLU A 990 -48.97 -17.34 20.11
C GLU A 990 -48.06 -18.48 20.60
N PHE A 991 -46.91 -18.15 21.19
CA PHE A 991 -45.99 -19.14 21.76
C PHE A 991 -46.52 -19.73 23.08
N SER A 992 -47.13 -18.90 23.94
CA SER A 992 -47.77 -19.35 25.19
C SER A 992 -48.95 -20.29 24.92
N ASN A 993 -49.78 -19.99 23.93
CA ASN A 993 -50.91 -20.84 23.56
C ASN A 993 -50.46 -22.19 22.97
N MET A 994 -49.26 -22.26 22.37
CA MET A 994 -48.67 -23.54 21.94
C MET A 994 -48.17 -24.41 23.12
N GLU A 995 -47.93 -23.82 24.29
CA GLU A 995 -47.61 -24.57 25.51
C GLU A 995 -48.88 -25.11 26.20
N GLU A 996 -50.02 -24.41 26.10
CA GLU A 996 -51.31 -24.89 26.63
C GLU A 996 -51.88 -26.12 25.87
N ASP A 997 -51.52 -26.31 24.60
CA ASP A 997 -51.89 -27.49 23.80
C ASP A 997 -51.04 -28.74 24.11
N ARG A 998 -50.13 -28.69 25.09
CA ARG A 998 -49.34 -29.86 25.53
C ARG A 998 -49.99 -30.56 26.73
N ASP A 999 -51.12 -31.19 26.48
CA ASP A 999 -51.64 -32.27 27.32
C ASP A 999 -50.90 -33.58 26.97
N PHE A 1000 -49.59 -33.68 27.28
CA PHE A 1000 -48.84 -34.95 27.22
C PHE A 1000 -47.72 -35.00 28.27
N SER A 1001 -48.08 -35.60 29.41
CA SER A 1001 -47.26 -36.45 30.29
C SER A 1001 -45.75 -36.22 30.36
N GLU A 1002 -45.29 -35.44 31.34
CA GLU A 1002 -44.13 -35.82 32.16
C GLU A 1002 -44.43 -35.45 33.62
N ARG A 1003 -44.79 -36.46 34.40
CA ARG A 1003 -44.79 -36.42 35.86
C ARG A 1003 -43.35 -36.40 36.36
N ASP A 1004 -43.15 -35.71 37.47
CA ASP A 1004 -42.00 -35.73 38.39
C ASP A 1004 -40.67 -35.13 37.90
N ARG A 1005 -40.53 -33.82 38.09
CA ARG A 1005 -39.29 -33.27 38.68
C ARG A 1005 -39.61 -32.18 39.71
N GLU A 1006 -39.40 -32.51 40.98
CA GLU A 1006 -39.18 -31.50 42.03
C GLU A 1006 -37.92 -30.70 41.70
N ASP A 1007 -38.06 -29.39 41.55
CA ASP A 1007 -36.94 -28.47 41.40
C ASP A 1007 -36.42 -28.08 42.79
N CYS A 1008 -35.51 -28.89 43.33
CA CYS A 1008 -34.85 -28.67 44.62
C CYS A 1008 -33.62 -27.75 44.52
N TYR A 1009 -33.67 -26.68 43.73
CA TYR A 1009 -32.68 -25.60 43.76
C TYR A 1009 -33.33 -24.23 43.57
N ALA A 1010 -33.68 -23.61 44.70
CA ALA A 1010 -33.84 -22.16 44.82
C ALA A 1010 -32.53 -21.55 45.34
#